data_AF-A0A329ZKH7-F1
#
_entry.id   AF-A0A329ZKH7-F1
#
_cell.length_a   1.000
_cell.length_b   1.000
_cell.length_c   1.000
_cell.angle_alpha   90.00
_cell.angle_beta   90.00
_cell.angle_gamma   90.00
#
_symmetry.space_group_name_H-M   'P 1'
#
loop_
_entity.id
_entity.type
_entity.pdbx_description
1 polymer ?
#
loop_
_entity_poly.entity_id
_entity_poly.type
_entity_poly.pdbx_seq_one_letter_code
_entity_poly.pdbx_strand_id
1 'polypeptide(L)'
;MKPTYSPKFISTIAALSLCVSSAVADHSDKKWEIKGSNGGSSQSNHTGSDSSSSGTTTISNLESGQKITTQSNAKGHISSLLIEQETNNDKNPTLEVGNADNNHKIHVPKITIKEGASLNRTIENGDQGWNIIFRGGSTIDSFENKGTISSSNKVDTIYLFTDEQTKNGQTKGGQTVVKNFTNNGTIESKDEHAALRLQGAKIETFKNEKLISATEKAVAIKIERKGPNGYDGIIETFINSGTIKGAVFLQQSTIETFINENNGIIEGGSDNGDLNRGGVHAAIYLEAGQNTLKSFENKGTIKAKKAGIFIFGSKDTTITNLKNSGVIEITNGSNGNDSAGILIGQLNTNQESQNQPKPMYETIENTGTIKGGDYGIFIEGGTIKNLKNSETGTIEGKKDGIAFFNGGGHLHTTITNLEIQGIVKGGENGINLSGIELNRRNGTNKNDRIVQNLTIGKDATVEGEKGSGLVLGKVDNNGQNDTYQLTGKIEVNGTLKGTSAAITNYRDMGTEGQDVIVIGEHGKIEGVVRNESGGKLKGNITNNGTGTLAIDNQGTVGDNTVIKNKGNGGSIKILDWKLENQSNGNGNPKTVKFEGNNITLEKLTISETDTDVTKVANAFSTDNNASKASIFANTQVKVSDGNGAVTITGDLLRGLVANIDGSKTAAAALNRTLIATATARATLLDSVMGNALNTLSFLHHKDRASSSLGSYKNANLYANATTIRNDLLSQSSSYA
;
A
#
# COMPACT_ATOMS: atom_id res chain seq x y z
N MET A 1 -80.58 90.06 -18.89
CA MET A 1 -81.30 88.85 -19.35
C MET A 1 -80.42 87.63 -19.13
N LYS A 2 -81.04 86.50 -18.71
CA LYS A 2 -80.53 85.12 -18.56
C LYS A 2 -79.50 84.65 -19.62
N PRO A 3 -78.79 83.52 -19.45
CA PRO A 3 -78.33 82.84 -18.21
C PRO A 3 -76.85 82.37 -18.26
N THR A 4 -76.36 81.97 -17.09
CA THR A 4 -75.19 81.11 -16.80
C THR A 4 -75.21 79.76 -17.55
N TYR A 5 -74.04 79.35 -18.07
CA TYR A 5 -73.75 77.96 -18.45
C TYR A 5 -72.37 77.54 -17.91
N SER A 6 -72.37 76.52 -17.06
CA SER A 6 -71.21 75.74 -16.62
C SER A 6 -71.19 74.42 -17.39
N PRO A 7 -70.08 74.02 -18.03
CA PRO A 7 -69.89 72.66 -18.46
C PRO A 7 -69.23 71.84 -17.35
N LYS A 8 -69.97 70.85 -16.87
CA LYS A 8 -69.42 69.65 -16.21
C LYS A 8 -68.62 68.86 -17.25
N PHE A 9 -67.34 68.61 -17.02
CA PHE A 9 -66.63 67.53 -17.70
C PHE A 9 -66.60 66.31 -16.79
N ILE A 10 -67.41 65.31 -17.18
CA ILE A 10 -67.33 63.94 -16.69
C ILE A 10 -66.31 63.21 -17.57
N SER A 11 -65.34 62.60 -16.90
CA SER A 11 -64.57 61.40 -17.23
C SER A 11 -64.94 60.65 -18.52
N THR A 12 -63.94 60.49 -19.40
CA THR A 12 -63.66 59.19 -20.05
C THR A 12 -62.15 59.00 -20.18
N ILE A 13 -61.56 58.21 -19.28
CA ILE A 13 -60.28 57.54 -19.50
C ILE A 13 -60.53 56.48 -20.56
N ALA A 14 -60.10 56.74 -21.80
CA ALA A 14 -59.96 55.70 -22.81
C ALA A 14 -58.52 55.18 -22.74
N ALA A 15 -58.36 54.02 -22.13
CA ALA A 15 -57.15 53.22 -22.26
C ALA A 15 -56.97 52.85 -23.74
N LEU A 16 -55.98 53.45 -24.41
CA LEU A 16 -55.43 52.88 -25.63
C LEU A 16 -54.68 51.60 -25.23
N SER A 17 -55.39 50.49 -25.26
CA SER A 17 -54.78 49.17 -25.42
C SER A 17 -54.19 49.12 -26.82
N LEU A 18 -52.90 49.45 -26.94
CA LEU A 18 -52.13 49.06 -28.11
C LEU A 18 -51.93 47.55 -28.03
N CYS A 19 -52.85 46.81 -28.65
CA CYS A 19 -52.59 45.44 -29.09
C CYS A 19 -51.49 45.50 -30.15
N VAL A 20 -50.23 45.52 -29.71
CA VAL A 20 -49.13 45.07 -30.55
C VAL A 20 -49.26 43.56 -30.60
N SER A 21 -50.10 43.08 -31.52
CA SER A 21 -49.97 41.71 -32.02
C SER A 21 -48.57 41.59 -32.58
N SER A 22 -47.66 40.99 -31.81
CA SER A 22 -46.35 40.58 -32.30
C SER A 22 -46.59 39.67 -33.49
N ALA A 23 -46.39 40.20 -34.70
CA ALA A 23 -46.27 39.38 -35.88
C ALA A 23 -45.11 38.41 -35.62
N VAL A 24 -45.47 37.15 -35.33
CA VAL A 24 -44.54 36.05 -35.17
C VAL A 24 -43.89 35.84 -36.53
N ALA A 25 -42.67 36.31 -36.69
CA ALA A 25 -41.89 36.04 -37.89
C ALA A 25 -41.68 34.53 -38.01
N ASP A 26 -42.21 33.93 -39.08
CA ASP A 26 -42.01 32.52 -39.43
C ASP A 26 -40.50 32.28 -39.64
N HIS A 27 -39.91 31.43 -38.81
CA HIS A 27 -38.46 31.19 -38.77
C HIS A 27 -38.09 29.91 -39.53
N SER A 28 -36.91 29.87 -40.16
CA SER A 28 -36.54 28.79 -41.09
C SER A 28 -36.00 27.52 -40.42
N ASP A 29 -35.49 27.58 -39.19
CA ASP A 29 -35.07 26.37 -38.47
C ASP A 29 -36.21 25.73 -37.68
N LYS A 30 -37.07 25.02 -38.41
CA LYS A 30 -38.22 24.30 -37.86
C LYS A 30 -37.83 23.00 -37.16
N LYS A 31 -36.54 22.69 -36.93
CA LYS A 31 -36.08 21.37 -36.46
C LYS A 31 -36.22 21.14 -34.95
N TRP A 32 -36.46 22.19 -34.15
CA TRP A 32 -36.94 22.06 -32.77
C TRP A 32 -38.47 22.02 -32.75
N GLU A 33 -39.05 21.19 -31.89
CA GLU A 33 -40.50 21.11 -31.69
C GLU A 33 -40.84 21.08 -30.19
N ILE A 34 -41.99 21.69 -29.85
CA ILE A 34 -42.60 21.57 -28.53
C ILE A 34 -43.78 20.60 -28.65
N LYS A 35 -43.71 19.47 -27.93
CA LYS A 35 -44.78 18.45 -27.93
C LYS A 35 -45.57 18.50 -26.63
N GLY A 36 -46.90 18.61 -26.74
CA GLY A 36 -47.80 18.54 -25.58
C GLY A 36 -48.01 17.10 -25.07
N SER A 37 -48.67 16.97 -23.92
CA SER A 37 -48.85 15.70 -23.20
C SER A 37 -49.63 14.62 -23.98
N ASN A 38 -50.44 15.03 -24.97
CA ASN A 38 -51.27 14.13 -25.80
C ASN A 38 -50.68 13.86 -27.19
N GLY A 39 -49.40 14.15 -27.43
CA GLY A 39 -48.74 13.92 -28.73
C GLY A 39 -49.16 14.87 -29.86
N GLY A 40 -50.12 15.77 -29.61
CA GLY A 40 -50.46 16.87 -30.50
C GLY A 40 -49.32 17.89 -30.59
N SER A 41 -48.93 18.21 -31.83
CA SER A 41 -48.10 19.38 -32.15
C SER A 41 -48.88 20.62 -31.71
N SER A 42 -48.40 21.30 -30.66
CA SER A 42 -48.92 22.61 -30.28
C SER A 42 -48.19 23.68 -31.10
N GLN A 43 -48.91 24.74 -31.49
CA GLN A 43 -48.36 25.87 -32.23
C GLN A 43 -47.12 26.46 -31.53
N SER A 44 -46.21 26.98 -32.36
CA SER A 44 -44.86 27.42 -32.03
C SER A 44 -44.80 28.59 -31.03
N ASN A 45 -44.49 28.31 -29.77
CA ASN A 45 -44.12 29.31 -28.76
C ASN A 45 -42.60 29.61 -28.73
N HIS A 46 -41.92 29.55 -29.87
CA HIS A 46 -40.48 29.83 -29.95
C HIS A 46 -40.20 30.99 -30.91
N THR A 47 -39.28 31.86 -30.52
CA THR A 47 -38.75 32.95 -31.35
C THR A 47 -37.28 32.66 -31.65
N GLY A 48 -36.86 32.81 -32.90
CA GLY A 48 -35.46 32.68 -33.31
C GLY A 48 -35.03 33.88 -34.15
N SER A 49 -33.75 34.23 -34.08
CA SER A 49 -33.12 35.18 -35.00
C SER A 49 -32.14 34.44 -35.91
N ASP A 50 -32.24 34.74 -37.20
CA ASP A 50 -31.34 34.42 -38.33
C ASP A 50 -31.67 33.22 -39.24
N SER A 51 -31.68 33.52 -40.54
CA SER A 51 -32.01 32.66 -41.68
C SER A 51 -30.90 31.66 -42.07
N SER A 52 -29.99 31.34 -41.15
CA SER A 52 -28.87 30.41 -41.38
C SER A 52 -28.88 29.31 -40.33
N SER A 53 -28.31 28.14 -40.66
CA SER A 53 -28.21 26.97 -39.75
C SER A 53 -27.37 27.20 -38.48
N SER A 54 -27.07 28.46 -38.15
CA SER A 54 -26.35 28.93 -36.96
C SER A 54 -27.19 29.84 -36.04
N GLY A 55 -28.50 30.01 -36.31
CA GLY A 55 -29.40 30.79 -35.45
C GLY A 55 -29.54 30.21 -34.03
N THR A 56 -30.17 30.96 -33.13
CA THR A 56 -30.52 30.50 -31.77
C THR A 56 -32.03 30.47 -31.61
N THR A 57 -32.57 29.31 -31.27
CA THR A 57 -33.97 29.11 -30.87
C THR A 57 -34.09 29.44 -29.38
N THR A 58 -34.95 30.40 -29.04
CA THR A 58 -35.20 30.80 -27.64
C THR A 58 -36.56 30.29 -27.18
N ILE A 59 -36.56 29.59 -26.04
CA ILE A 59 -37.76 29.11 -25.34
C ILE A 59 -37.91 29.90 -24.05
N SER A 60 -38.91 30.78 -24.01
CA SER A 60 -39.16 31.68 -22.88
C SER A 60 -40.29 31.21 -21.96
N ASN A 61 -41.19 30.34 -22.43
CA ASN A 61 -42.24 29.71 -21.63
C ASN A 61 -42.57 28.33 -22.19
N LEU A 62 -42.67 27.33 -21.33
CA LEU A 62 -43.10 25.98 -21.72
C LEU A 62 -44.14 25.52 -20.69
N GLU A 63 -45.35 25.25 -21.19
CA GLU A 63 -46.49 24.92 -20.33
C GLU A 63 -46.27 23.55 -19.67
N SER A 64 -46.89 23.35 -18.50
CA SER A 64 -46.82 22.06 -17.80
C SER A 64 -47.20 20.90 -18.73
N GLY A 65 -46.39 19.85 -18.72
CA GLY A 65 -46.60 18.67 -19.56
C GLY A 65 -46.07 18.76 -20.99
N GLN A 66 -45.56 19.91 -21.44
CA GLN A 66 -44.91 20.07 -22.75
C GLN A 66 -43.42 19.67 -22.69
N LYS A 67 -42.90 19.09 -23.77
CA LYS A 67 -41.46 18.77 -23.91
C LYS A 67 -40.83 19.49 -25.09
N ILE A 68 -39.59 19.94 -24.92
CA ILE A 68 -38.73 20.42 -26.01
C ILE A 68 -38.04 19.20 -26.60
N THR A 69 -38.20 18.97 -27.91
CA THR A 69 -37.52 17.86 -28.58
C THR A 69 -37.07 18.26 -29.97
N THR A 70 -36.08 17.56 -30.52
CA THR A 70 -35.78 17.64 -31.95
C THR A 70 -36.88 16.93 -32.75
N GLN A 71 -37.25 17.48 -33.91
CA GLN A 71 -38.20 16.84 -34.83
C GLN A 71 -37.71 15.46 -35.27
N SER A 72 -38.64 14.56 -35.57
CA SER A 72 -38.32 13.21 -36.03
C SER A 72 -37.45 13.22 -37.31
N ASN A 73 -37.67 14.14 -38.23
CA ASN A 73 -36.89 14.28 -39.46
C ASN A 73 -35.61 15.13 -39.30
N ALA A 74 -35.30 15.64 -38.10
CA ALA A 74 -34.11 16.46 -37.87
C ALA A 74 -32.84 15.65 -38.18
N LYS A 75 -31.92 16.26 -38.93
CA LYS A 75 -30.61 15.68 -39.30
C LYS A 75 -29.59 16.78 -39.57
N GLY A 76 -28.31 16.46 -39.36
CA GLY A 76 -27.20 17.38 -39.57
C GLY A 76 -27.20 18.52 -38.54
N HIS A 77 -26.70 19.69 -38.94
CA HIS A 77 -26.67 20.87 -38.08
C HIS A 77 -28.07 21.44 -37.86
N ILE A 78 -28.37 21.80 -36.60
CA ILE A 78 -29.56 22.54 -36.18
C ILE A 78 -29.13 23.75 -35.33
N SER A 79 -30.03 24.69 -35.12
CA SER A 79 -29.82 25.91 -34.33
C SER A 79 -29.46 25.61 -32.88
N SER A 80 -28.78 26.58 -32.27
CA SER A 80 -28.56 26.61 -30.82
C SER A 80 -29.89 26.73 -30.07
N LEU A 81 -29.91 26.34 -28.80
CA LEU A 81 -31.09 26.40 -27.94
C LEU A 81 -30.79 27.25 -26.68
N LEU A 82 -31.64 28.22 -26.39
CA LEU A 82 -31.62 29.01 -25.16
C LEU A 82 -32.95 28.81 -24.41
N ILE A 83 -32.89 28.42 -23.14
CA ILE A 83 -34.06 28.25 -22.26
C ILE A 83 -34.00 29.33 -21.16
N GLU A 84 -34.99 30.23 -21.13
CA GLU A 84 -34.95 31.43 -20.29
C GLU A 84 -35.80 31.39 -19.02
N GLN A 85 -36.90 30.63 -18.95
CA GLN A 85 -37.79 30.60 -17.77
C GLN A 85 -38.34 29.19 -17.47
N GLU A 86 -39.05 29.11 -16.34
CA GLU A 86 -39.50 27.92 -15.61
C GLU A 86 -40.24 26.87 -16.43
N THR A 87 -39.97 25.61 -16.08
CA THR A 87 -40.71 24.43 -16.52
C THR A 87 -40.80 23.45 -15.36
N ASN A 88 -42.02 23.21 -14.88
CA ASN A 88 -42.29 22.03 -14.07
C ASN A 88 -43.07 21.04 -14.92
N ASN A 89 -42.49 19.87 -15.16
CA ASN A 89 -43.10 18.84 -15.99
C ASN A 89 -43.24 17.53 -15.21
N ASP A 90 -44.45 17.27 -14.74
CA ASP A 90 -44.75 16.11 -13.90
C ASP A 90 -44.89 14.79 -14.70
N LYS A 91 -44.80 14.83 -16.04
CA LYS A 91 -45.08 13.63 -16.87
C LYS A 91 -44.03 13.35 -17.95
N ASN A 92 -43.51 14.38 -18.62
CA ASN A 92 -42.62 14.23 -19.77
C ASN A 92 -41.18 14.71 -19.47
N PRO A 93 -40.16 14.21 -20.20
CA PRO A 93 -38.85 14.85 -20.19
C PRO A 93 -38.98 16.31 -20.63
N THR A 94 -38.21 17.21 -20.01
CA THR A 94 -38.25 18.64 -20.38
C THR A 94 -37.51 18.88 -21.70
N LEU A 95 -36.39 18.19 -21.90
CA LEU A 95 -35.55 18.32 -23.09
C LEU A 95 -35.09 16.96 -23.64
N GLU A 96 -35.27 16.76 -24.93
CA GLU A 96 -34.82 15.58 -25.66
C GLU A 96 -34.08 15.99 -26.96
N VAL A 97 -32.80 15.63 -27.06
CA VAL A 97 -32.00 15.88 -28.28
C VAL A 97 -31.69 14.55 -28.94
N GLY A 98 -32.10 14.42 -30.20
CA GLY A 98 -32.11 13.16 -30.92
C GLY A 98 -33.44 12.41 -30.74
N ASN A 99 -33.62 11.31 -31.46
CA ASN A 99 -34.84 10.51 -31.42
C ASN A 99 -34.47 9.01 -31.47
N ALA A 100 -35.08 8.19 -30.60
CA ALA A 100 -34.90 6.73 -30.57
C ALA A 100 -35.35 6.04 -31.85
N ASP A 101 -36.37 6.59 -32.51
CA ASP A 101 -36.94 6.02 -33.72
C ASP A 101 -36.12 6.39 -34.97
N ASN A 102 -35.44 7.54 -34.92
CA ASN A 102 -34.85 8.19 -36.07
C ASN A 102 -33.36 8.38 -35.79
N ASN A 103 -32.54 7.41 -36.23
CA ASN A 103 -31.08 7.32 -36.01
C ASN A 103 -30.27 8.46 -36.68
N HIS A 104 -30.87 9.62 -36.92
CA HIS A 104 -30.20 10.75 -37.51
C HIS A 104 -29.26 11.38 -36.49
N LYS A 105 -28.00 11.51 -36.88
CA LYS A 105 -27.02 12.27 -36.12
C LYS A 105 -27.37 13.75 -36.25
N ILE A 106 -27.67 14.37 -35.12
CA ILE A 106 -27.94 15.80 -35.02
C ILE A 106 -26.70 16.47 -34.45
N HIS A 107 -26.39 17.66 -34.96
CA HIS A 107 -25.33 18.50 -34.42
C HIS A 107 -25.94 19.81 -33.90
N VAL A 108 -25.82 20.04 -32.60
CA VAL A 108 -26.29 21.25 -31.91
C VAL A 108 -25.09 22.08 -31.48
N PRO A 109 -24.91 23.31 -31.99
CA PRO A 109 -23.76 24.15 -31.63
C PRO A 109 -23.74 24.51 -30.14
N LYS A 110 -24.90 24.88 -29.57
CA LYS A 110 -24.98 25.30 -28.17
C LYS A 110 -26.35 25.06 -27.57
N ILE A 111 -26.39 24.59 -26.33
CA ILE A 111 -27.59 24.55 -25.48
C ILE A 111 -27.28 25.32 -24.20
N THR A 112 -28.11 26.30 -23.84
CA THR A 112 -27.94 27.11 -22.62
C THR A 112 -29.20 27.13 -21.79
N ILE A 113 -29.10 26.72 -20.52
CA ILE A 113 -30.11 26.97 -19.49
C ILE A 113 -29.70 28.25 -18.77
N LYS A 114 -30.50 29.31 -18.88
CA LYS A 114 -30.17 30.63 -18.32
C LYS A 114 -30.24 30.62 -16.80
N GLU A 115 -29.50 31.55 -16.18
CA GLU A 115 -29.66 31.82 -14.74
C GLU A 115 -31.11 32.22 -14.44
N GLY A 116 -31.66 31.65 -13.36
CA GLY A 116 -33.08 31.80 -12.99
C GLY A 116 -34.03 30.81 -13.67
N ALA A 117 -33.63 30.13 -14.77
CA ALA A 117 -34.45 29.08 -15.35
C ALA A 117 -34.43 27.82 -14.46
N SER A 118 -35.58 27.14 -14.36
CA SER A 118 -35.72 25.87 -13.62
C SER A 118 -36.36 24.83 -14.51
N LEU A 119 -35.72 23.66 -14.64
CA LEU A 119 -36.22 22.50 -15.36
C LEU A 119 -36.41 21.38 -14.34
N ASN A 120 -37.65 21.20 -13.88
CA ASN A 120 -37.97 20.23 -12.83
C ASN A 120 -38.84 19.10 -13.39
N ARG A 121 -38.52 17.85 -13.01
CA ARG A 121 -39.32 16.67 -13.36
C ARG A 121 -39.65 15.84 -12.12
N THR A 122 -40.91 15.47 -11.96
CA THR A 122 -41.40 14.58 -10.90
C THR A 122 -42.30 13.54 -11.55
N ILE A 123 -42.03 12.23 -11.43
CA ILE A 123 -42.92 11.18 -11.99
C ILE A 123 -43.79 10.57 -10.88
N GLU A 124 -45.11 10.64 -10.97
CA GLU A 124 -45.99 10.13 -9.89
C GLU A 124 -46.09 8.58 -9.80
N ASN A 125 -45.72 7.83 -10.85
CA ASN A 125 -46.05 6.39 -10.97
C ASN A 125 -44.87 5.41 -11.18
N GLY A 126 -43.63 5.78 -10.81
CA GLY A 126 -42.52 4.81 -10.71
C GLY A 126 -41.93 4.27 -12.02
N ASP A 127 -42.34 4.80 -13.18
CA ASP A 127 -41.69 4.51 -14.46
C ASP A 127 -40.29 5.14 -14.51
N GLN A 128 -39.30 4.40 -15.00
CA GLN A 128 -37.95 4.93 -15.23
C GLN A 128 -38.00 6.03 -16.30
N GLY A 129 -37.32 7.15 -16.05
CA GLY A 129 -37.30 8.28 -16.98
C GLY A 129 -36.08 9.19 -16.80
N TRP A 130 -36.04 10.27 -17.59
CA TRP A 130 -34.98 11.28 -17.59
C TRP A 130 -35.54 12.70 -17.67
N ASN A 131 -34.99 13.70 -16.98
CA ASN A 131 -35.46 15.08 -17.21
C ASN A 131 -34.91 15.63 -18.55
N ILE A 132 -33.60 15.49 -18.76
CA ILE A 132 -32.94 15.82 -20.02
C ILE A 132 -32.31 14.55 -20.61
N ILE A 133 -32.47 14.31 -21.91
CA ILE A 133 -31.74 13.25 -22.64
C ILE A 133 -31.04 13.76 -23.89
N PHE A 134 -29.79 13.33 -24.08
CA PHE A 134 -29.07 13.43 -25.34
C PHE A 134 -28.82 12.02 -25.87
N ARG A 135 -29.23 11.77 -27.12
CA ARG A 135 -29.18 10.43 -27.74
C ARG A 135 -29.03 10.46 -29.26
N GLY A 136 -29.12 9.29 -29.90
CA GLY A 136 -29.11 9.14 -31.36
C GLY A 136 -27.72 9.26 -32.00
N GLY A 137 -26.65 9.28 -31.20
CA GLY A 137 -25.32 9.63 -31.69
C GLY A 137 -25.20 11.10 -32.10
N SER A 138 -25.99 11.95 -31.45
CA SER A 138 -25.94 13.39 -31.63
C SER A 138 -24.67 13.98 -31.03
N THR A 139 -24.22 15.09 -31.60
CA THR A 139 -23.13 15.91 -31.08
C THR A 139 -23.69 17.23 -30.57
N ILE A 140 -23.29 17.62 -29.35
CA ILE A 140 -23.53 18.94 -28.79
C ILE A 140 -22.17 19.59 -28.56
N ASP A 141 -21.89 20.70 -29.24
CA ASP A 141 -20.59 21.38 -29.11
C ASP A 141 -20.44 22.03 -27.72
N SER A 142 -21.50 22.64 -27.20
CA SER A 142 -21.51 23.21 -25.84
C SER A 142 -22.86 23.06 -25.15
N PHE A 143 -22.86 22.52 -23.93
CA PHE A 143 -23.97 22.51 -23.00
C PHE A 143 -23.61 23.35 -21.77
N GLU A 144 -24.34 24.44 -21.54
CA GLU A 144 -24.14 25.36 -20.42
C GLU A 144 -25.37 25.38 -19.51
N ASN A 145 -25.24 24.85 -18.30
CA ASN A 145 -26.25 25.02 -17.26
C ASN A 145 -25.90 26.21 -16.36
N LYS A 146 -26.73 27.25 -16.32
CA LYS A 146 -26.63 28.36 -15.35
C LYS A 146 -27.84 28.42 -14.41
N GLY A 147 -28.87 27.61 -14.68
CA GLY A 147 -30.11 27.54 -13.91
C GLY A 147 -30.15 26.34 -12.96
N THR A 148 -31.36 25.86 -12.68
CA THR A 148 -31.59 24.66 -11.87
C THR A 148 -32.19 23.57 -12.76
N ILE A 149 -31.62 22.37 -12.71
CA ILE A 149 -32.16 21.17 -13.34
C ILE A 149 -32.36 20.16 -12.21
N SER A 150 -33.59 19.74 -11.97
CA SER A 150 -33.86 18.77 -10.91
C SER A 150 -34.78 17.64 -11.34
N SER A 151 -34.62 16.47 -10.73
CA SER A 151 -35.54 15.34 -10.91
C SER A 151 -35.88 14.65 -9.59
N SER A 152 -37.04 14.00 -9.56
CA SER A 152 -37.51 13.18 -8.46
C SER A 152 -38.31 11.97 -8.97
N ASN A 153 -38.56 11.00 -8.09
CA ASN A 153 -39.25 9.72 -8.26
C ASN A 153 -38.60 8.79 -9.31
N LYS A 154 -37.33 8.40 -9.07
CA LYS A 154 -36.57 7.43 -9.90
C LYS A 154 -36.29 7.88 -11.34
N VAL A 155 -35.91 9.14 -11.48
CA VAL A 155 -35.62 9.78 -12.77
C VAL A 155 -34.18 10.29 -12.78
N ASP A 156 -33.40 9.91 -13.80
CA ASP A 156 -32.08 10.49 -14.02
C ASP A 156 -32.24 11.97 -14.42
N THR A 157 -31.54 12.91 -13.79
CA THR A 157 -31.74 14.34 -14.08
C THR A 157 -31.24 14.69 -15.47
N ILE A 158 -30.01 14.31 -15.79
CA ILE A 158 -29.44 14.44 -17.14
C ILE A 158 -28.91 13.08 -17.58
N TYR A 159 -29.36 12.63 -18.74
CA TYR A 159 -28.97 11.34 -19.30
C TYR A 159 -28.33 11.49 -20.69
N LEU A 160 -27.04 11.20 -20.79
CA LEU A 160 -26.34 11.06 -22.06
C LEU A 160 -26.29 9.57 -22.40
N PHE A 161 -27.00 9.20 -23.46
CA PHE A 161 -27.19 7.82 -23.86
C PHE A 161 -26.76 7.62 -25.30
N THR A 162 -25.91 6.63 -25.54
CA THR A 162 -25.62 6.19 -26.91
C THR A 162 -26.62 5.10 -27.29
N ASP A 163 -27.29 5.18 -28.44
CA ASP A 163 -28.20 4.11 -28.90
C ASP A 163 -27.43 2.84 -29.33
N GLU A 164 -28.11 1.69 -29.43
CA GLU A 164 -27.42 0.41 -29.75
C GLU A 164 -26.82 0.48 -31.15
N GLN A 165 -25.57 0.01 -31.32
CA GLN A 165 -24.87 0.06 -32.61
C GLN A 165 -25.62 -0.69 -33.71
N THR A 166 -26.42 -1.71 -33.40
CA THR A 166 -27.22 -2.46 -34.36
C THR A 166 -28.56 -2.91 -33.78
N LYS A 167 -29.65 -2.69 -34.51
CA LYS A 167 -30.94 -3.35 -34.28
C LYS A 167 -31.40 -3.95 -35.61
N ASN A 168 -31.63 -5.25 -35.64
CA ASN A 168 -32.02 -5.99 -36.86
C ASN A 168 -31.02 -5.86 -38.03
N GLY A 169 -29.71 -5.86 -37.75
CA GLY A 169 -28.66 -5.85 -38.79
C GLY A 169 -28.37 -4.50 -39.45
N GLN A 170 -29.05 -3.41 -39.05
CA GLN A 170 -28.71 -2.06 -39.49
C GLN A 170 -27.90 -1.32 -38.43
N THR A 171 -26.80 -0.68 -38.84
CA THR A 171 -25.98 0.16 -37.96
C THR A 171 -26.81 1.37 -37.50
N LYS A 172 -27.18 1.44 -36.23
CA LYS A 172 -27.90 2.56 -35.64
C LYS A 172 -26.94 3.38 -34.77
N GLY A 173 -26.90 4.71 -34.98
CA GLY A 173 -26.29 5.68 -34.08
C GLY A 173 -24.75 5.65 -33.99
N GLY A 174 -24.13 6.83 -33.92
CA GLY A 174 -22.75 6.95 -33.43
C GLY A 174 -22.74 7.05 -31.90
N GLN A 175 -21.55 7.17 -31.30
CA GLN A 175 -21.46 7.60 -29.90
C GLN A 175 -22.09 8.99 -29.74
N THR A 176 -22.94 9.17 -28.73
CA THR A 176 -23.45 10.51 -28.36
C THR A 176 -22.31 11.29 -27.74
N VAL A 177 -22.06 12.51 -28.21
CA VAL A 177 -20.92 13.34 -27.79
C VAL A 177 -21.39 14.70 -27.30
N VAL A 178 -20.93 15.12 -26.13
CA VAL A 178 -20.97 16.53 -25.72
C VAL A 178 -19.53 17.02 -25.61
N LYS A 179 -19.10 17.96 -26.46
CA LYS A 179 -17.70 18.40 -26.42
C LYS A 179 -17.42 19.18 -25.14
N ASN A 180 -18.22 20.20 -24.85
CA ASN A 180 -18.08 21.00 -23.63
C ASN A 180 -19.34 20.93 -22.79
N PHE A 181 -19.24 20.32 -21.61
CA PHE A 181 -20.31 20.32 -20.61
C PHE A 181 -19.89 21.22 -19.44
N THR A 182 -20.60 22.34 -19.24
CA THR A 182 -20.32 23.27 -18.14
C THR A 182 -21.53 23.42 -17.23
N ASN A 183 -21.38 23.04 -15.97
CA ASN A 183 -22.35 23.31 -14.91
C ASN A 183 -21.91 24.51 -14.06
N ASN A 184 -22.58 25.65 -14.26
CA ASN A 184 -22.49 26.86 -13.46
C ASN A 184 -23.85 27.18 -12.78
N GLY A 185 -24.66 26.13 -12.55
CA GLY A 185 -25.96 26.17 -11.91
C GLY A 185 -26.11 25.03 -10.90
N THR A 186 -27.32 24.51 -10.75
CA THR A 186 -27.62 23.36 -9.90
C THR A 186 -28.13 22.21 -10.76
N ILE A 187 -27.60 21.00 -10.54
CA ILE A 187 -28.15 19.75 -11.07
C ILE A 187 -28.43 18.84 -9.88
N GLU A 188 -29.69 18.46 -9.67
CA GLU A 188 -30.10 17.72 -8.48
C GLU A 188 -30.98 16.51 -8.80
N SER A 189 -30.59 15.33 -8.30
CA SER A 189 -31.48 14.17 -8.22
C SER A 189 -31.92 13.94 -6.78
N LYS A 190 -33.24 13.90 -6.55
CA LYS A 190 -33.82 13.80 -5.20
C LYS A 190 -34.09 12.37 -4.74
N ASP A 191 -33.89 11.38 -5.60
CA ASP A 191 -34.23 9.96 -5.37
C ASP A 191 -33.14 9.04 -5.90
N GLU A 192 -33.32 7.71 -5.90
CA GLU A 192 -32.32 6.65 -6.18
C GLU A 192 -31.56 6.69 -7.53
N HIS A 193 -31.83 7.67 -8.41
CA HIS A 193 -31.25 7.80 -9.76
C HIS A 193 -30.19 8.89 -9.87
N ALA A 194 -29.40 8.90 -10.95
CA ALA A 194 -28.24 9.77 -11.03
C ALA A 194 -28.59 11.22 -11.42
N ALA A 195 -27.89 12.19 -10.84
CA ALA A 195 -28.01 13.59 -11.28
C ALA A 195 -27.41 13.77 -12.68
N LEU A 196 -26.30 13.10 -12.97
CA LEU A 196 -25.77 12.98 -14.32
C LEU A 196 -25.42 11.52 -14.61
N ARG A 197 -25.95 10.98 -15.71
CA ARG A 197 -25.64 9.64 -16.20
C ARG A 197 -25.07 9.70 -17.61
N LEU A 198 -23.91 9.09 -17.80
CA LEU A 198 -23.31 8.81 -19.11
C LEU A 198 -23.33 7.30 -19.32
N GLN A 199 -24.13 6.81 -20.27
CA GLN A 199 -24.14 5.41 -20.66
C GLN A 199 -23.69 5.25 -22.11
N GLY A 200 -22.43 4.84 -22.28
CA GLY A 200 -21.75 4.71 -23.57
C GLY A 200 -21.54 6.02 -24.32
N ALA A 201 -21.75 7.17 -23.68
CA ALA A 201 -21.58 8.49 -24.27
C ALA A 201 -20.18 9.07 -23.96
N LYS A 202 -19.79 10.09 -24.73
CA LYS A 202 -18.52 10.81 -24.57
C LYS A 202 -18.75 12.25 -24.15
N ILE A 203 -17.98 12.72 -23.17
CA ILE A 203 -17.73 14.14 -22.94
C ILE A 203 -16.23 14.43 -23.19
N GLU A 204 -15.91 15.47 -23.96
CA GLU A 204 -14.50 15.86 -24.15
C GLU A 204 -14.02 16.67 -22.94
N THR A 205 -14.74 17.72 -22.57
CA THR A 205 -14.47 18.52 -21.38
C THR A 205 -15.73 18.64 -20.52
N PHE A 206 -15.68 18.06 -19.33
CA PHE A 206 -16.68 18.22 -18.28
C PHE A 206 -16.15 19.20 -17.23
N LYS A 207 -16.91 20.27 -16.95
CA LYS A 207 -16.59 21.26 -15.92
C LYS A 207 -17.77 21.46 -14.98
N ASN A 208 -17.55 21.22 -13.69
CA ASN A 208 -18.47 21.61 -12.63
C ASN A 208 -17.90 22.80 -11.84
N GLU A 209 -18.64 23.91 -11.81
CA GLU A 209 -18.29 25.15 -11.08
C GLU A 209 -19.23 25.41 -9.91
N LYS A 210 -20.41 24.79 -9.88
CA LYS A 210 -21.40 24.92 -8.81
C LYS A 210 -21.85 23.55 -8.29
N LEU A 211 -23.15 23.29 -8.17
CA LEU A 211 -23.68 22.15 -7.43
C LEU A 211 -24.15 21.04 -8.37
N ILE A 212 -23.67 19.83 -8.10
CA ILE A 212 -24.29 18.58 -8.56
C ILE A 212 -24.60 17.78 -7.30
N SER A 213 -25.87 17.47 -7.04
CA SER A 213 -26.28 16.75 -5.84
C SER A 213 -27.18 15.56 -6.15
N ALA A 214 -27.00 14.51 -5.35
CA ALA A 214 -27.85 13.35 -5.28
C ALA A 214 -28.14 13.05 -3.80
N THR A 215 -29.41 12.87 -3.44
CA THR A 215 -29.81 12.52 -2.06
C THR A 215 -29.97 11.01 -1.85
N GLU A 216 -29.93 10.58 -0.59
CA GLU A 216 -30.16 9.20 -0.15
C GLU A 216 -29.16 8.15 -0.68
N LYS A 217 -29.57 7.39 -1.70
CA LYS A 217 -28.83 6.27 -2.32
C LYS A 217 -28.33 6.59 -3.73
N ALA A 218 -28.67 7.76 -4.26
CA ALA A 218 -28.30 8.10 -5.61
C ALA A 218 -26.82 8.45 -5.79
N VAL A 219 -26.40 8.31 -7.03
CA VAL A 219 -25.07 8.66 -7.50
C VAL A 219 -25.13 10.06 -8.10
N ALA A 220 -24.24 10.96 -7.71
CA ALA A 220 -24.22 12.30 -8.30
C ALA A 220 -23.86 12.22 -9.80
N ILE A 221 -22.81 11.46 -10.12
CA ILE A 221 -22.36 11.26 -11.50
C ILE A 221 -22.09 9.77 -11.73
N LYS A 222 -22.82 9.16 -12.66
CA LYS A 222 -22.65 7.75 -13.06
C LYS A 222 -22.11 7.67 -14.48
N ILE A 223 -20.97 7.01 -14.67
CA ILE A 223 -20.33 6.82 -15.98
C ILE A 223 -20.19 5.33 -16.22
N GLU A 224 -20.84 4.83 -17.27
CA GLU A 224 -20.87 3.40 -17.53
C GLU A 224 -20.88 3.02 -19.01
N ARG A 225 -20.46 1.79 -19.30
CA ARG A 225 -20.65 1.18 -20.62
C ARG A 225 -22.13 0.92 -20.91
N LYS A 226 -22.50 1.00 -22.18
CA LYS A 226 -23.81 0.51 -22.64
C LYS A 226 -23.80 -1.01 -22.93
N GLY A 227 -23.96 -1.83 -21.90
CA GLY A 227 -24.05 -3.29 -22.07
C GLY A 227 -22.76 -3.92 -22.63
N PRO A 228 -22.69 -5.26 -22.81
CA PRO A 228 -21.41 -5.96 -22.99
C PRO A 228 -20.60 -5.51 -24.22
N ASN A 229 -21.28 -5.19 -25.32
CA ASN A 229 -20.69 -4.84 -26.63
C ASN A 229 -20.89 -3.36 -27.00
N GLY A 230 -21.33 -2.52 -26.07
CA GLY A 230 -21.53 -1.10 -26.35
C GLY A 230 -20.28 -0.27 -26.16
N TYR A 231 -20.42 1.02 -26.47
CA TYR A 231 -19.40 2.00 -26.16
C TYR A 231 -19.24 2.16 -24.65
N ASP A 232 -18.01 2.42 -24.22
CA ASP A 232 -17.69 2.87 -22.87
C ASP A 232 -18.22 4.28 -22.62
N GLY A 233 -18.52 4.60 -21.37
CA GLY A 233 -18.67 5.98 -20.94
C GLY A 233 -17.29 6.64 -20.90
N ILE A 234 -17.11 7.75 -21.61
CA ILE A 234 -15.81 8.44 -21.75
C ILE A 234 -15.94 9.88 -21.28
N ILE A 235 -15.01 10.33 -20.44
CA ILE A 235 -14.74 11.75 -20.21
C ILE A 235 -13.25 12.00 -20.46
N GLU A 236 -12.87 12.80 -21.45
CA GLU A 236 -11.43 13.06 -21.67
C GLU A 236 -10.87 13.93 -20.54
N THR A 237 -11.51 15.07 -20.24
CA THR A 237 -11.11 15.97 -19.16
C THR A 237 -12.28 16.24 -18.22
N PHE A 238 -12.15 15.82 -16.96
CA PHE A 238 -13.09 16.07 -15.87
C PHE A 238 -12.49 17.11 -14.92
N ILE A 239 -13.15 18.25 -14.75
CA ILE A 239 -12.73 19.33 -13.85
C ILE A 239 -13.86 19.65 -12.86
N ASN A 240 -13.59 19.47 -11.58
CA ASN A 240 -14.48 19.92 -10.51
C ASN A 240 -13.86 21.08 -9.73
N SER A 241 -14.54 22.22 -9.74
CA SER A 241 -14.22 23.41 -8.95
C SER A 241 -15.38 23.83 -8.03
N GLY A 242 -16.55 23.21 -8.19
CA GLY A 242 -17.72 23.36 -7.35
C GLY A 242 -17.90 22.22 -6.35
N THR A 243 -19.15 21.90 -6.02
CA THR A 243 -19.50 20.83 -5.09
C THR A 243 -20.25 19.70 -5.80
N ILE A 244 -19.79 18.47 -5.57
CA ILE A 244 -20.49 17.23 -5.93
C ILE A 244 -20.90 16.55 -4.62
N LYS A 245 -22.21 16.46 -4.36
CA LYS A 245 -22.78 15.73 -3.21
C LYS A 245 -23.40 14.43 -3.68
N GLY A 246 -22.89 13.32 -3.20
CA GLY A 246 -23.13 11.99 -3.75
C GLY A 246 -21.91 11.48 -4.50
N ALA A 247 -21.91 10.19 -4.81
CA ALA A 247 -20.73 9.55 -5.38
C ALA A 247 -20.50 9.89 -6.85
N VAL A 248 -19.23 9.89 -7.27
CA VAL A 248 -18.82 9.73 -8.66
C VAL A 248 -18.55 8.25 -8.90
N PHE A 249 -19.37 7.60 -9.72
CA PHE A 249 -19.36 6.16 -9.96
C PHE A 249 -18.89 5.83 -11.38
N LEU A 250 -17.93 4.93 -11.46
CA LEU A 250 -17.22 4.54 -12.68
C LEU A 250 -17.36 3.03 -12.88
N GLN A 251 -18.01 2.61 -13.96
CA GLN A 251 -18.24 1.19 -14.27
C GLN A 251 -17.99 0.93 -15.75
N GLN A 252 -16.85 0.32 -16.09
CA GLN A 252 -16.45 0.11 -17.50
C GLN A 252 -16.39 1.45 -18.25
N SER A 253 -15.55 2.35 -17.75
CA SER A 253 -15.49 3.74 -18.18
C SER A 253 -14.05 4.22 -18.35
N THR A 254 -13.86 5.26 -19.14
CA THR A 254 -12.55 5.91 -19.33
C THR A 254 -12.61 7.36 -18.89
N ILE A 255 -11.72 7.75 -17.99
CA ILE A 255 -11.36 9.14 -17.75
C ILE A 255 -9.87 9.33 -18.07
N GLU A 256 -9.54 10.25 -18.99
CA GLU A 256 -8.12 10.51 -19.27
C GLU A 256 -7.51 11.41 -18.20
N THR A 257 -8.17 12.52 -17.87
CA THR A 257 -7.72 13.46 -16.84
C THR A 257 -8.86 13.80 -15.90
N PHE A 258 -8.68 13.52 -14.62
CA PHE A 258 -9.59 13.92 -13.54
C PHE A 258 -8.89 14.93 -12.64
N ILE A 259 -9.47 16.12 -12.48
CA ILE A 259 -8.95 17.18 -11.62
C ILE A 259 -10.06 17.65 -10.69
N ASN A 260 -9.85 17.46 -9.38
CA ASN A 260 -10.61 18.18 -8.35
C ASN A 260 -9.77 19.39 -7.92
N GLU A 261 -10.13 20.58 -8.39
CA GLU A 261 -9.42 21.83 -8.12
C GLU A 261 -9.45 22.22 -6.64
N ASN A 262 -8.64 23.19 -6.22
CA ASN A 262 -8.50 23.60 -4.81
C ASN A 262 -9.83 23.89 -4.09
N ASN A 263 -10.80 24.47 -4.80
CA ASN A 263 -12.13 24.79 -4.26
C ASN A 263 -13.16 23.68 -4.50
N GLY A 264 -12.77 22.64 -5.24
CA GLY A 264 -13.61 21.50 -5.57
C GLY A 264 -13.87 20.63 -4.35
N ILE A 265 -15.14 20.32 -4.11
CA ILE A 265 -15.60 19.42 -3.05
C ILE A 265 -16.31 18.23 -3.69
N ILE A 266 -15.94 17.02 -3.27
CA ILE A 266 -16.66 15.78 -3.59
C ILE A 266 -17.01 15.10 -2.28
N GLU A 267 -18.29 14.93 -2.01
CA GLU A 267 -18.79 14.43 -0.72
C GLU A 267 -19.66 13.19 -0.91
N GLY A 268 -19.17 12.02 -0.49
CA GLY A 268 -19.92 10.77 -0.48
C GLY A 268 -20.82 10.66 0.77
N GLY A 269 -22.14 10.63 0.57
CA GLY A 269 -23.13 10.68 1.67
C GLY A 269 -23.54 9.34 2.31
N SER A 270 -23.18 8.20 1.72
CA SER A 270 -23.66 6.88 2.15
C SER A 270 -22.90 6.30 3.34
N ASP A 271 -23.62 6.03 4.44
CA ASP A 271 -23.15 5.29 5.64
C ASP A 271 -23.38 3.78 5.55
N ASN A 272 -24.30 3.34 4.69
CA ASN A 272 -24.91 2.01 4.79
C ASN A 272 -24.49 1.09 3.64
N GLY A 273 -23.59 0.16 3.93
CA GLY A 273 -23.51 -1.12 3.23
C GLY A 273 -22.20 -1.89 3.42
N ASP A 274 -22.28 -3.17 3.05
CA ASP A 274 -21.22 -4.16 3.08
C ASP A 274 -20.31 -3.96 1.86
N LEU A 275 -18.97 -3.94 2.05
CA LEU A 275 -18.00 -3.79 0.95
C LEU A 275 -18.23 -4.82 -0.16
N ASN A 276 -18.84 -5.96 0.18
CA ASN A 276 -19.07 -7.08 -0.73
C ASN A 276 -20.38 -7.00 -1.52
N ARG A 277 -21.27 -6.01 -1.28
CA ARG A 277 -22.65 -6.02 -1.81
C ARG A 277 -23.00 -4.90 -2.79
N GLY A 278 -22.01 -4.18 -3.33
CA GLY A 278 -22.22 -3.26 -4.46
C GLY A 278 -23.05 -2.00 -4.16
N GLY A 279 -23.32 -1.69 -2.88
CA GLY A 279 -23.79 -0.37 -2.48
C GLY A 279 -22.67 0.66 -2.66
N VAL A 280 -22.98 1.88 -3.07
CA VAL A 280 -21.93 2.88 -3.29
C VAL A 280 -21.39 3.38 -1.95
N HIS A 281 -20.09 3.15 -1.70
CA HIS A 281 -19.43 3.31 -0.39
C HIS A 281 -18.26 4.30 -0.40
N ALA A 282 -18.16 5.13 -1.44
CA ALA A 282 -17.12 6.14 -1.53
C ALA A 282 -17.61 7.45 -2.16
N ALA A 283 -16.85 8.52 -1.96
CA ALA A 283 -17.04 9.75 -2.74
C ALA A 283 -16.69 9.52 -4.21
N ILE A 284 -15.68 8.70 -4.48
CA ILE A 284 -15.31 8.24 -5.83
C ILE A 284 -15.20 6.73 -5.80
N TYR A 285 -16.02 6.05 -6.59
CA TYR A 285 -16.09 4.60 -6.64
C TYR A 285 -15.85 4.08 -8.07
N LEU A 286 -14.79 3.29 -8.22
CA LEU A 286 -14.51 2.53 -9.43
C LEU A 286 -14.93 1.09 -9.17
N GLU A 287 -16.02 0.66 -9.79
CA GLU A 287 -16.50 -0.72 -9.68
C GLU A 287 -15.61 -1.66 -10.50
N ALA A 288 -15.63 -2.95 -10.17
CA ALA A 288 -14.92 -3.96 -10.95
C ALA A 288 -15.31 -3.97 -12.43
N GLY A 289 -14.30 -3.88 -13.30
CA GLY A 289 -14.46 -3.87 -14.74
C GLY A 289 -13.32 -3.18 -15.48
N GLN A 290 -13.55 -2.89 -16.75
CA GLN A 290 -12.61 -2.19 -17.64
C GLN A 290 -12.63 -0.69 -17.37
N ASN A 291 -12.07 -0.25 -16.24
CA ASN A 291 -11.94 1.17 -15.94
C ASN A 291 -10.53 1.66 -16.25
N THR A 292 -10.44 2.75 -17.01
CA THR A 292 -9.19 3.44 -17.28
C THR A 292 -9.23 4.84 -16.67
N LEU A 293 -8.31 5.11 -15.75
CA LEU A 293 -8.10 6.45 -15.18
C LEU A 293 -6.63 6.81 -15.38
N LYS A 294 -6.30 7.54 -16.45
CA LYS A 294 -4.88 7.79 -16.77
C LYS A 294 -4.25 8.76 -15.76
N SER A 295 -4.88 9.90 -15.51
CA SER A 295 -4.41 10.89 -14.54
C SER A 295 -5.53 11.30 -13.60
N PHE A 296 -5.30 11.17 -12.31
CA PHE A 296 -6.18 11.67 -11.26
C PHE A 296 -5.42 12.61 -10.34
N GLU A 297 -5.90 13.83 -10.20
CA GLU A 297 -5.34 14.84 -9.31
C GLU A 297 -6.43 15.42 -8.40
N ASN A 298 -6.32 15.18 -7.10
CA ASN A 298 -7.12 15.86 -6.09
C ASN A 298 -6.32 16.98 -5.44
N LYS A 299 -6.68 18.23 -5.72
CA LYS A 299 -6.15 19.43 -5.04
C LYS A 299 -7.16 20.01 -4.03
N GLY A 300 -8.44 19.71 -4.22
CA GLY A 300 -9.54 20.13 -3.36
C GLY A 300 -9.80 19.17 -2.20
N THR A 301 -11.08 19.03 -1.85
CA THR A 301 -11.52 18.22 -0.71
C THR A 301 -12.39 17.06 -1.17
N ILE A 302 -12.02 15.85 -0.75
CA ILE A 302 -12.83 14.64 -0.87
C ILE A 302 -13.25 14.22 0.53
N LYS A 303 -14.56 14.16 0.77
CA LYS A 303 -15.15 13.73 2.03
C LYS A 303 -16.00 12.51 1.82
N ALA A 304 -15.90 11.56 2.74
CA ALA A 304 -16.80 10.43 2.73
C ALA A 304 -17.02 9.91 4.15
N LYS A 305 -17.95 8.97 4.25
CA LYS A 305 -18.25 8.33 5.53
C LYS A 305 -17.52 6.98 5.70
N LYS A 306 -17.26 6.27 4.59
CA LYS A 306 -16.57 4.97 4.59
C LYS A 306 -15.25 4.97 3.80
N ALA A 307 -15.27 5.33 2.52
CA ALA A 307 -14.07 5.45 1.71
C ALA A 307 -14.01 6.77 0.93
N GLY A 308 -12.86 7.45 0.89
CA GLY A 308 -12.71 8.67 0.08
C GLY A 308 -12.70 8.29 -1.39
N ILE A 309 -11.73 7.45 -1.74
CA ILE A 309 -11.60 6.81 -3.05
C ILE A 309 -11.65 5.30 -2.84
N PHE A 310 -12.55 4.62 -3.53
CA PHE A 310 -12.58 3.17 -3.57
C PHE A 310 -12.36 2.67 -5.00
N ILE A 311 -11.29 1.92 -5.18
CA ILE A 311 -10.96 1.25 -6.43
C ILE A 311 -11.18 -0.24 -6.24
N PHE A 312 -12.22 -0.78 -6.86
CA PHE A 312 -12.42 -2.21 -6.93
C PHE A 312 -11.95 -2.71 -8.30
N GLY A 313 -10.68 -3.10 -8.38
CA GLY A 313 -9.99 -3.40 -9.63
C GLY A 313 -10.25 -4.79 -10.19
N SER A 314 -10.22 -4.89 -11.51
CA SER A 314 -10.08 -6.13 -12.28
C SER A 314 -8.78 -6.10 -13.09
N LYS A 315 -8.46 -7.16 -13.81
CA LYS A 315 -7.29 -7.23 -14.69
C LYS A 315 -7.20 -6.12 -15.74
N ASP A 316 -8.35 -5.56 -16.12
CA ASP A 316 -8.49 -4.51 -17.13
C ASP A 316 -8.60 -3.11 -16.49
N THR A 317 -8.48 -3.02 -15.16
CA THR A 317 -8.43 -1.73 -14.46
C THR A 317 -7.01 -1.17 -14.55
N THR A 318 -6.86 0.01 -15.14
CA THR A 318 -5.59 0.73 -15.23
C THR A 318 -5.71 2.09 -14.58
N ILE A 319 -4.86 2.35 -13.59
CA ILE A 319 -4.65 3.70 -13.04
C ILE A 319 -3.17 4.02 -13.15
N THR A 320 -2.82 4.99 -14.01
CA THR A 320 -1.41 5.34 -14.20
C THR A 320 -0.96 6.22 -13.04
N ASN A 321 -1.63 7.36 -12.82
CA ASN A 321 -1.27 8.28 -11.73
C ASN A 321 -2.50 8.63 -10.89
N LEU A 322 -2.41 8.39 -9.59
CA LEU A 322 -3.33 8.93 -8.59
C LEU A 322 -2.55 9.84 -7.65
N LYS A 323 -2.80 11.15 -7.74
CA LYS A 323 -2.15 12.16 -6.92
C LYS A 323 -3.15 12.86 -6.01
N ASN A 324 -2.85 12.89 -4.73
CA ASN A 324 -3.54 13.72 -3.74
C ASN A 324 -2.62 14.86 -3.28
N SER A 325 -2.97 16.11 -3.57
CA SER A 325 -2.35 17.32 -3.00
C SER A 325 -3.30 18.10 -2.09
N GLY A 326 -4.60 17.79 -2.14
CA GLY A 326 -5.63 18.34 -1.28
C GLY A 326 -5.89 17.50 -0.03
N VAL A 327 -7.16 17.45 0.38
CA VAL A 327 -7.62 16.73 1.57
C VAL A 327 -8.52 15.57 1.17
N ILE A 328 -8.26 14.39 1.74
CA ILE A 328 -9.19 13.26 1.79
C ILE A 328 -9.54 13.02 3.26
N GLU A 329 -10.82 13.07 3.62
CA GLU A 329 -11.29 12.98 5.00
C GLU A 329 -12.46 12.02 5.17
N ILE A 330 -12.34 11.10 6.13
CA ILE A 330 -13.41 10.18 6.53
C ILE A 330 -14.07 10.66 7.82
N THR A 331 -15.36 10.99 7.74
CA THR A 331 -16.10 11.65 8.82
C THR A 331 -16.81 10.70 9.78
N ASN A 332 -17.10 9.44 9.37
CA ASN A 332 -17.91 8.47 10.12
C ASN A 332 -17.21 7.10 10.29
N GLY A 333 -15.98 7.09 10.79
CA GLY A 333 -15.25 5.83 11.05
C GLY A 333 -15.63 5.16 12.37
N SER A 334 -16.88 4.71 12.58
CA SER A 334 -17.27 4.06 13.87
C SER A 334 -18.14 2.80 13.79
N ASN A 335 -18.80 2.50 12.66
CA ASN A 335 -19.80 1.40 12.62
C ASN A 335 -19.46 0.24 11.67
N GLY A 336 -18.24 0.15 11.13
CA GLY A 336 -17.81 -0.98 10.30
C GLY A 336 -16.28 -1.05 10.17
N ASN A 337 -15.72 -2.26 10.18
CA ASN A 337 -14.29 -2.56 10.38
C ASN A 337 -13.31 -2.14 9.26
N ASP A 338 -13.76 -1.46 8.20
CA ASP A 338 -13.01 -1.29 6.96
C ASP A 338 -13.24 0.10 6.32
N SER A 339 -12.96 1.18 7.06
CA SER A 339 -13.05 2.55 6.53
C SER A 339 -11.67 3.13 6.23
N ALA A 340 -11.49 3.75 5.07
CA ALA A 340 -10.18 4.21 4.62
C ALA A 340 -10.21 5.51 3.81
N GLY A 341 -9.15 6.30 3.84
CA GLY A 341 -9.02 7.45 2.92
C GLY A 341 -9.00 6.97 1.47
N ILE A 342 -8.10 6.02 1.18
CA ILE A 342 -8.03 5.31 -0.10
C ILE A 342 -8.18 3.81 0.17
N LEU A 343 -9.14 3.18 -0.50
CA LEU A 343 -9.36 1.74 -0.47
C LEU A 343 -9.09 1.16 -1.86
N ILE A 344 -8.21 0.17 -1.92
CA ILE A 344 -7.89 -0.58 -3.13
C ILE A 344 -8.29 -2.02 -2.88
N GLY A 345 -9.22 -2.54 -3.67
CA GLY A 345 -9.66 -3.92 -3.63
C GLY A 345 -9.53 -4.59 -4.98
N GLN A 346 -9.47 -5.92 -4.99
CA GLN A 346 -9.43 -6.73 -6.20
C GLN A 346 -10.67 -7.63 -6.28
N LEU A 347 -11.35 -7.65 -7.44
CA LEU A 347 -12.42 -8.62 -7.68
C LEU A 347 -11.83 -10.03 -7.85
N ASN A 348 -12.26 -10.96 -7.00
CA ASN A 348 -11.98 -12.39 -7.15
C ASN A 348 -12.82 -12.99 -8.29
N THR A 349 -12.34 -12.90 -9.53
CA THR A 349 -12.97 -13.62 -10.66
C THR A 349 -12.48 -15.07 -10.67
N ASN A 350 -13.23 -15.97 -10.02
CA ASN A 350 -13.06 -17.44 -10.01
C ASN A 350 -11.73 -17.98 -9.44
N GLN A 351 -11.85 -18.87 -8.46
CA GLN A 351 -10.78 -19.36 -7.57
C GLN A 351 -9.68 -20.23 -8.22
N GLU A 352 -9.56 -20.31 -9.55
CA GLU A 352 -8.72 -21.34 -10.19
C GLU A 352 -7.58 -20.83 -11.08
N SER A 353 -7.40 -19.52 -11.25
CA SER A 353 -6.33 -19.01 -12.11
C SER A 353 -5.39 -18.06 -11.37
N GLN A 354 -4.38 -18.64 -10.73
CA GLN A 354 -3.18 -17.96 -10.20
C GLN A 354 -2.44 -17.10 -11.25
N ASN A 355 -2.83 -17.21 -12.53
CA ASN A 355 -2.18 -16.58 -13.69
C ASN A 355 -3.04 -15.49 -14.38
N GLN A 356 -4.17 -15.06 -13.81
CA GLN A 356 -4.85 -13.89 -14.39
C GLN A 356 -4.03 -12.61 -14.13
N PRO A 357 -3.98 -11.68 -15.10
CA PRO A 357 -3.37 -10.37 -14.90
C PRO A 357 -4.06 -9.66 -13.74
N LYS A 358 -3.29 -8.94 -12.92
CA LYS A 358 -3.77 -8.25 -11.72
C LYS A 358 -3.99 -6.77 -12.07
N PRO A 359 -4.90 -6.05 -11.38
CA PRO A 359 -4.95 -4.61 -11.55
C PRO A 359 -3.57 -4.01 -11.26
N MET A 360 -3.10 -3.14 -12.15
CA MET A 360 -1.81 -2.47 -12.02
C MET A 360 -2.01 -0.98 -11.78
N TYR A 361 -1.29 -0.49 -10.78
CA TYR A 361 -1.25 0.90 -10.38
C TYR A 361 0.20 1.37 -10.49
N GLU A 362 0.49 2.31 -11.40
CA GLU A 362 1.88 2.73 -11.63
C GLU A 362 2.37 3.63 -10.49
N THR A 363 1.68 4.74 -10.21
CA THR A 363 2.04 5.63 -9.10
C THR A 363 0.82 6.12 -8.33
N ILE A 364 0.85 5.92 -7.01
CA ILE A 364 -0.04 6.55 -6.04
C ILE A 364 0.81 7.50 -5.20
N GLU A 365 0.55 8.80 -5.30
CA GLU A 365 1.32 9.85 -4.64
C GLU A 365 0.44 10.70 -3.73
N ASN A 366 0.83 10.85 -2.47
CA ASN A 366 0.25 11.80 -1.54
C ASN A 366 1.24 12.92 -1.22
N THR A 367 0.85 14.15 -1.55
CA THR A 367 1.51 15.41 -1.15
C THR A 367 0.63 16.24 -0.19
N GLY A 368 -0.66 15.89 -0.09
CA GLY A 368 -1.63 16.54 0.77
C GLY A 368 -1.93 15.75 2.05
N THR A 369 -3.17 15.83 2.52
CA THR A 369 -3.61 15.17 3.76
C THR A 369 -4.61 14.06 3.46
N ILE A 370 -4.36 12.87 4.01
CA ILE A 370 -5.31 11.76 4.05
C ILE A 370 -5.62 11.48 5.53
N LYS A 371 -6.80 11.91 5.97
CA LYS A 371 -7.38 11.57 7.27
C LYS A 371 -8.36 10.42 7.07
N GLY A 372 -7.82 9.22 7.18
CA GLY A 372 -8.57 7.99 7.03
C GLY A 372 -9.58 7.74 8.16
N GLY A 373 -10.36 6.68 7.99
CA GLY A 373 -11.20 6.13 9.05
C GLY A 373 -10.37 5.24 9.96
N ASP A 374 -10.62 3.94 9.91
CA ASP A 374 -9.75 2.94 10.53
C ASP A 374 -8.36 2.95 9.90
N TYR A 375 -8.27 3.21 8.60
CA TYR A 375 -7.01 3.16 7.85
C TYR A 375 -6.78 4.42 7.04
N GLY A 376 -5.54 4.89 6.93
CA GLY A 376 -5.21 5.95 5.97
C GLY A 376 -5.34 5.44 4.53
N ILE A 377 -4.58 4.38 4.23
CA ILE A 377 -4.68 3.60 2.98
C ILE A 377 -4.90 2.13 3.32
N PHE A 378 -5.86 1.51 2.63
CA PHE A 378 -6.22 0.11 2.80
C PHE A 378 -6.10 -0.64 1.47
N ILE A 379 -5.34 -1.73 1.45
CA ILE A 379 -4.95 -2.43 0.22
C ILE A 379 -5.32 -3.90 0.30
N GLU A 380 -6.09 -4.35 -0.67
CA GLU A 380 -6.62 -5.71 -0.82
C GLU A 380 -6.42 -6.18 -2.28
N GLY A 381 -5.19 -6.56 -2.63
CA GLY A 381 -4.83 -7.07 -3.96
C GLY A 381 -4.28 -6.03 -4.94
N GLY A 382 -3.79 -6.52 -6.09
CA GLY A 382 -3.18 -5.73 -7.15
C GLY A 382 -1.67 -5.49 -7.02
N THR A 383 -1.09 -4.87 -8.04
CA THR A 383 0.32 -4.48 -8.05
C THR A 383 0.44 -2.96 -8.08
N ILE A 384 1.10 -2.38 -7.08
CA ILE A 384 1.44 -0.95 -7.02
C ILE A 384 2.93 -0.81 -7.25
N LYS A 385 3.36 -0.16 -8.33
CA LYS A 385 4.79 0.02 -8.57
C LYS A 385 5.38 1.05 -7.60
N ASN A 386 4.73 2.19 -7.44
CA ASN A 386 5.18 3.23 -6.51
C ASN A 386 4.02 3.71 -5.63
N LEU A 387 4.14 3.52 -4.31
CA LEU A 387 3.30 4.18 -3.31
C LEU A 387 4.17 5.20 -2.58
N LYS A 388 3.90 6.50 -2.82
CA LYS A 388 4.71 7.61 -2.33
C LYS A 388 3.91 8.51 -1.41
N ASN A 389 4.45 8.80 -0.24
CA ASN A 389 3.99 9.89 0.61
C ASN A 389 5.09 10.96 0.63
N SER A 390 4.92 12.03 -0.13
CA SER A 390 5.91 13.09 -0.34
C SER A 390 6.14 13.92 0.94
N GLU A 391 7.12 14.82 0.95
CA GLU A 391 7.59 15.55 2.14
C GLU A 391 6.49 16.28 2.93
N THR A 392 5.52 16.87 2.22
CA THR A 392 4.36 17.57 2.82
C THR A 392 3.17 16.64 3.08
N GLY A 393 3.26 15.39 2.63
CA GLY A 393 2.19 14.41 2.68
C GLY A 393 1.96 13.87 4.09
N THR A 394 0.70 13.83 4.52
CA THR A 394 0.28 13.20 5.78
C THR A 394 -0.75 12.11 5.50
N ILE A 395 -0.53 10.92 6.08
CA ILE A 395 -1.46 9.78 6.04
C ILE A 395 -1.74 9.33 7.47
N GLU A 396 -3.00 9.39 7.88
CA GLU A 396 -3.45 9.05 9.23
C GLU A 396 -4.59 8.01 9.20
N GLY A 397 -4.53 7.02 10.07
CA GLY A 397 -5.63 6.08 10.34
C GLY A 397 -5.81 5.81 11.84
N LYS A 398 -7.04 5.56 12.27
CA LYS A 398 -7.33 5.27 13.69
C LYS A 398 -6.72 3.95 14.17
N LYS A 399 -6.61 2.96 13.27
CA LYS A 399 -5.90 1.70 13.48
C LYS A 399 -4.54 1.77 12.81
N ASP A 400 -4.47 1.72 11.49
CA ASP A 400 -3.18 1.73 10.79
C ASP A 400 -3.07 2.87 9.78
N GLY A 401 -1.87 3.45 9.64
CA GLY A 401 -1.63 4.46 8.60
C GLY A 401 -1.77 3.84 7.20
N ILE A 402 -1.10 2.71 6.97
CA ILE A 402 -1.21 1.89 5.76
C ILE A 402 -1.43 0.43 6.19
N ALA A 403 -2.51 -0.19 5.73
CA ALA A 403 -2.85 -1.58 6.03
C ALA A 403 -3.04 -2.42 4.77
N PHE A 404 -2.75 -3.70 4.93
CA PHE A 404 -3.02 -4.74 3.94
C PHE A 404 -4.08 -5.69 4.46
N PHE A 405 -4.98 -6.13 3.60
CA PHE A 405 -6.17 -6.88 3.99
C PHE A 405 -6.41 -8.11 3.11
N ASN A 406 -7.21 -9.06 3.62
CA ASN A 406 -7.85 -10.08 2.79
C ASN A 406 -9.29 -10.38 3.23
N GLY A 407 -10.26 -9.99 2.40
CA GLY A 407 -11.69 -10.23 2.58
C GLY A 407 -12.20 -11.58 2.07
N GLY A 408 -11.28 -12.44 1.61
CA GLY A 408 -11.53 -13.77 1.10
C GLY A 408 -10.93 -13.99 -0.30
N GLY A 409 -10.72 -15.26 -0.69
CA GLY A 409 -10.20 -15.62 -2.01
C GLY A 409 -8.67 -15.69 -2.10
N HIS A 410 -8.14 -15.65 -3.33
CA HIS A 410 -6.71 -15.64 -3.62
C HIS A 410 -6.28 -14.20 -3.88
N LEU A 411 -5.62 -13.58 -2.91
CA LEU A 411 -5.11 -12.21 -3.05
C LEU A 411 -3.60 -12.20 -3.21
N HIS A 412 -3.14 -11.44 -4.19
CA HIS A 412 -1.74 -11.16 -4.37
C HIS A 412 -1.57 -9.65 -4.44
N THR A 413 -0.97 -9.10 -3.40
CA THR A 413 -0.62 -7.68 -3.32
C THR A 413 0.89 -7.55 -3.44
N THR A 414 1.36 -6.76 -4.40
CA THR A 414 2.78 -6.39 -4.49
C THR A 414 2.94 -4.88 -4.50
N ILE A 415 3.83 -4.35 -3.66
CA ILE A 415 4.36 -3.00 -3.77
C ILE A 415 5.84 -3.07 -4.10
N THR A 416 6.26 -2.47 -5.21
CA THR A 416 7.69 -2.43 -5.56
C THR A 416 8.42 -1.39 -4.72
N ASN A 417 7.95 -0.14 -4.70
CA ASN A 417 8.55 0.93 -3.91
C ASN A 417 7.51 1.57 -2.99
N LEU A 418 7.70 1.42 -1.69
CA LEU A 418 6.99 2.17 -0.66
C LEU A 418 7.91 3.27 -0.13
N GLU A 419 7.65 4.51 -0.54
CA GLU A 419 8.51 5.66 -0.24
C GLU A 419 7.77 6.65 0.65
N ILE A 420 8.24 6.82 1.89
CA ILE A 420 7.67 7.75 2.86
C ILE A 420 8.66 8.89 3.10
N GLN A 421 8.39 10.06 2.53
CA GLN A 421 9.12 11.31 2.77
C GLN A 421 8.39 12.24 3.75
N GLY A 422 7.07 12.06 3.93
CA GLY A 422 6.25 12.81 4.90
C GLY A 422 5.90 12.02 6.15
N ILE A 423 4.67 12.17 6.65
CA ILE A 423 4.17 11.54 7.87
C ILE A 423 3.19 10.41 7.55
N VAL A 424 3.40 9.23 8.13
CA VAL A 424 2.44 8.13 8.18
C VAL A 424 2.21 7.74 9.64
N LYS A 425 0.96 7.77 10.08
CA LYS A 425 0.60 7.54 11.47
C LYS A 425 -0.62 6.64 11.61
N GLY A 426 -0.52 5.62 12.46
CA GLY A 426 -1.66 4.81 12.88
C GLY A 426 -1.81 4.80 14.40
N GLY A 427 -3.05 4.74 14.88
CA GLY A 427 -3.31 4.61 16.32
C GLY A 427 -2.84 3.27 16.91
N GLU A 428 -2.84 2.21 16.11
CA GLU A 428 -2.19 0.93 16.37
C GLU A 428 -0.83 0.89 15.66
N ASN A 429 -0.76 0.73 14.34
CA ASN A 429 0.52 0.59 13.63
C ASN A 429 0.73 1.66 12.54
N GLY A 430 1.97 2.08 12.32
CA GLY A 430 2.26 2.99 11.22
C GLY A 430 1.96 2.33 9.87
N ILE A 431 2.60 1.18 9.64
CA ILE A 431 2.40 0.32 8.48
C ILE A 431 2.18 -1.12 8.95
N ASN A 432 1.07 -1.73 8.51
CA ASN A 432 0.71 -3.08 8.86
C ASN A 432 0.62 -3.97 7.60
N LEU A 433 1.65 -4.77 7.39
CA LEU A 433 1.69 -5.78 6.33
C LEU A 433 1.08 -7.12 6.79
N SER A 434 0.45 -7.18 7.96
CA SER A 434 -0.26 -8.38 8.42
C SER A 434 -1.61 -8.49 7.75
N GLY A 435 -2.15 -9.71 7.66
CA GLY A 435 -3.51 -9.91 7.21
C GLY A 435 -4.47 -9.62 8.36
N ILE A 436 -5.32 -8.63 8.21
CA ILE A 436 -6.58 -8.60 8.97
C ILE A 436 -7.51 -9.53 8.18
N GLU A 437 -8.02 -10.59 8.82
CA GLU A 437 -8.84 -11.61 8.16
C GLU A 437 -10.31 -11.46 8.57
N LEU A 438 -11.20 -11.21 7.62
CA LEU A 438 -12.64 -11.38 7.81
C LEU A 438 -13.09 -12.62 7.07
N ASN A 439 -13.54 -13.64 7.80
CA ASN A 439 -14.26 -14.80 7.25
C ASN A 439 -13.56 -15.54 6.09
N ARG A 440 -12.34 -16.07 6.29
CA ARG A 440 -11.78 -17.11 5.40
C ARG A 440 -12.67 -18.35 5.46
N ARG A 441 -13.59 -18.49 4.49
CA ARG A 441 -14.51 -19.65 4.44
C ARG A 441 -13.84 -20.95 3.97
N ASN A 442 -12.64 -20.93 3.39
CA ASN A 442 -11.93 -22.15 2.95
C ASN A 442 -10.39 -22.00 3.07
N GLY A 443 -9.75 -22.93 3.78
CA GLY A 443 -8.36 -22.84 4.25
C GLY A 443 -7.25 -23.24 3.25
N THR A 444 -7.52 -23.29 1.95
CA THR A 444 -6.56 -23.81 0.94
C THR A 444 -5.84 -22.72 0.15
N ASN A 445 -6.26 -21.46 0.26
CA ASN A 445 -5.83 -20.41 -0.65
C ASN A 445 -4.58 -19.69 -0.13
N LYS A 446 -3.52 -19.71 -0.93
CA LYS A 446 -2.29 -18.92 -0.71
C LYS A 446 -2.54 -17.46 -1.08
N ASN A 447 -2.24 -16.55 -0.16
CA ASN A 447 -2.18 -15.12 -0.44
C ASN A 447 -0.75 -14.62 -0.33
N ASP A 448 -0.34 -13.76 -1.25
CA ASP A 448 0.96 -13.11 -1.17
C ASP A 448 0.79 -11.62 -0.90
N ARG A 449 1.58 -11.12 0.05
CA ARG A 449 1.69 -9.69 0.36
C ARG A 449 3.19 -9.37 0.37
N ILE A 450 3.64 -8.74 -0.70
CA ILE A 450 5.05 -8.53 -0.97
C ILE A 450 5.33 -7.04 -1.05
N VAL A 451 6.22 -6.54 -0.19
CA VAL A 451 6.81 -5.21 -0.34
C VAL A 451 8.27 -5.41 -0.73
N GLN A 452 8.71 -4.86 -1.86
CA GLN A 452 10.11 -5.02 -2.25
C GLN A 452 10.98 -4.04 -1.47
N ASN A 453 10.73 -2.74 -1.57
CA ASN A 453 11.52 -1.74 -0.86
C ASN A 453 10.63 -0.83 0.00
N LEU A 454 11.11 -0.53 1.20
CA LEU A 454 10.55 0.50 2.08
C LEU A 454 11.63 1.55 2.36
N THR A 455 11.40 2.78 1.95
CA THR A 455 12.29 3.91 2.23
C THR A 455 11.57 4.94 3.06
N ILE A 456 12.12 5.28 4.22
CA ILE A 456 11.69 6.38 5.07
C ILE A 456 12.72 7.49 4.91
N GLY A 457 12.34 8.53 4.18
CA GLY A 457 13.14 9.69 3.84
C GLY A 457 13.60 10.50 5.03
N LYS A 458 14.51 11.45 4.77
CA LYS A 458 14.94 12.40 5.79
C LYS A 458 13.74 13.21 6.28
N ASP A 459 13.68 13.46 7.59
CA ASP A 459 12.59 14.19 8.27
C ASP A 459 11.20 13.51 8.22
N ALA A 460 11.06 12.42 7.45
CA ALA A 460 9.86 11.59 7.42
C ALA A 460 9.63 10.87 8.75
N THR A 461 8.37 10.57 9.07
CA THR A 461 8.00 9.81 10.27
C THR A 461 7.00 8.72 9.95
N VAL A 462 7.29 7.50 10.39
CA VAL A 462 6.34 6.39 10.45
C VAL A 462 6.11 6.02 11.91
N GLU A 463 4.86 6.11 12.38
CA GLU A 463 4.51 5.95 13.79
C GLU A 463 3.29 5.04 14.00
N GLY A 464 3.45 4.03 14.86
CA GLY A 464 2.35 3.33 15.52
C GLY A 464 2.19 3.81 16.96
N GLU A 465 1.11 4.52 17.29
CA GLU A 465 0.96 5.14 18.62
C GLU A 465 0.88 4.13 19.77
N LYS A 466 0.21 3.00 19.56
CA LYS A 466 0.06 1.93 20.57
C LYS A 466 0.80 0.64 20.19
N GLY A 467 0.84 0.33 18.90
CA GLY A 467 1.46 -0.84 18.31
C GLY A 467 2.87 -0.55 17.80
N SER A 468 3.18 -1.05 16.61
CA SER A 468 4.51 -0.93 16.03
C SER A 468 4.57 0.06 14.87
N GLY A 469 5.74 0.65 14.63
CA GLY A 469 5.94 1.47 13.42
C GLY A 469 5.70 0.66 12.15
N LEU A 470 6.24 -0.57 12.11
CA LEU A 470 6.04 -1.54 11.04
C LEU A 470 5.72 -2.93 11.62
N VAL A 471 4.69 -3.59 11.09
CA VAL A 471 4.39 -5.00 11.37
C VAL A 471 4.45 -5.82 10.09
N LEU A 472 5.16 -6.94 10.13
CA LEU A 472 5.19 -7.94 9.04
C LEU A 472 4.57 -9.25 9.49
N GLY A 473 3.32 -9.50 9.04
CA GLY A 473 2.77 -10.86 8.94
C GLY A 473 2.34 -11.54 10.24
N LYS A 474 1.59 -10.88 11.13
CA LYS A 474 0.93 -11.58 12.24
C LYS A 474 -0.19 -12.47 11.70
N VAL A 475 -0.18 -13.77 12.05
CA VAL A 475 -1.23 -14.72 11.63
C VAL A 475 -1.97 -15.21 12.86
N ASP A 476 -3.22 -14.77 12.99
CA ASP A 476 -4.11 -15.18 14.06
C ASP A 476 -4.85 -16.47 13.62
N ASN A 477 -4.28 -17.61 13.98
CA ASN A 477 -4.86 -18.97 13.93
C ASN A 477 -4.64 -19.82 12.64
N ASN A 478 -4.15 -21.04 12.88
CA ASN A 478 -4.16 -22.21 12.00
C ASN A 478 -3.27 -22.19 10.73
N GLY A 479 -1.97 -21.94 10.86
CA GLY A 479 -0.93 -22.55 10.01
C GLY A 479 -1.17 -22.56 8.48
N GLN A 480 -1.62 -21.44 7.90
CA GLN A 480 -1.93 -21.39 6.46
C GLN A 480 -0.80 -20.80 5.61
N ASN A 481 -0.75 -21.22 4.34
CA ASN A 481 0.26 -20.97 3.30
C ASN A 481 0.41 -19.50 2.86
N ASP A 482 0.00 -18.51 3.66
CA ASP A 482 0.09 -17.10 3.30
C ASP A 482 1.56 -16.61 3.34
N THR A 483 1.95 -15.92 2.28
CA THR A 483 3.27 -15.33 2.10
C THR A 483 3.20 -13.86 2.49
N TYR A 484 3.87 -13.48 3.56
CA TYR A 484 4.08 -12.08 3.92
C TYR A 484 5.57 -11.82 3.84
N GLN A 485 5.98 -10.97 2.90
CA GLN A 485 7.39 -10.77 2.61
C GLN A 485 7.72 -9.30 2.44
N LEU A 486 8.81 -8.89 3.07
CA LEU A 486 9.57 -7.75 2.59
C LEU A 486 10.84 -8.31 1.94
N THR A 487 11.02 -8.19 0.62
CA THR A 487 12.09 -8.93 -0.08
C THR A 487 13.37 -8.13 -0.25
N GLY A 488 13.27 -6.80 -0.29
CA GLY A 488 14.40 -5.88 -0.40
C GLY A 488 14.74 -5.23 0.93
N LYS A 489 14.97 -3.92 0.90
CA LYS A 489 15.57 -3.15 2.00
C LYS A 489 14.53 -2.26 2.70
N ILE A 490 14.65 -2.18 4.02
CA ILE A 490 14.09 -1.12 4.87
C ILE A 490 15.20 -0.09 5.07
N GLU A 491 15.09 1.04 4.40
CA GLU A 491 16.01 2.16 4.51
C GLU A 491 15.39 3.27 5.37
N VAL A 492 16.01 3.59 6.49
CA VAL A 492 15.50 4.59 7.44
C VAL A 492 16.47 5.76 7.51
N ASN A 493 16.11 6.87 6.87
CA ASN A 493 16.79 8.16 6.93
C ASN A 493 16.05 9.19 7.79
N GLY A 494 14.77 8.92 8.11
CA GLY A 494 13.94 9.68 9.04
C GLY A 494 13.70 8.91 10.34
N THR A 495 12.48 8.96 10.87
CA THR A 495 12.10 8.28 12.12
C THR A 495 11.11 7.15 11.87
N LEU A 496 11.46 5.95 12.34
CA LEU A 496 10.54 4.81 12.44
C LEU A 496 10.34 4.48 13.92
N LYS A 497 9.10 4.58 14.41
CA LYS A 497 8.81 4.41 15.84
C LYS A 497 7.50 3.70 16.11
N GLY A 498 7.43 3.05 17.26
CA GLY A 498 6.18 2.54 17.81
C GLY A 498 6.30 2.19 19.28
N THR A 499 5.21 2.34 20.02
CA THR A 499 5.19 2.10 21.47
C THR A 499 5.47 0.65 21.83
N SER A 500 4.89 -0.29 21.08
CA SER A 500 5.19 -1.71 21.25
C SER A 500 6.58 -2.02 20.71
N ALA A 501 6.83 -1.77 19.43
CA ALA A 501 8.13 -1.96 18.78
C ALA A 501 8.31 -0.93 17.65
N ALA A 502 9.55 -0.72 17.19
CA ALA A 502 9.71 0.01 15.93
C ALA A 502 9.36 -0.89 14.74
N ILE A 503 9.84 -2.14 14.76
CA ILE A 503 9.55 -3.19 13.77
C ILE A 503 9.15 -4.46 14.52
N THR A 504 8.10 -5.13 14.06
CA THR A 504 7.74 -6.48 14.51
C THR A 504 7.61 -7.41 13.31
N ASN A 505 8.48 -8.40 13.22
CA ASN A 505 8.50 -9.38 12.14
C ASN A 505 8.02 -10.75 12.63
N TYR A 506 6.97 -11.27 11.99
CA TYR A 506 6.43 -12.61 12.20
C TYR A 506 6.61 -13.53 10.97
N ARG A 507 7.16 -13.01 9.85
CA ARG A 507 7.28 -13.71 8.56
C ARG A 507 8.60 -13.41 7.86
N ASP A 508 8.69 -13.45 6.52
CA ASP A 508 9.96 -13.30 5.83
C ASP A 508 10.33 -11.81 5.66
N MET A 509 11.53 -11.44 6.10
CA MET A 509 12.06 -10.10 5.96
C MET A 509 13.49 -10.17 5.41
N GLY A 510 13.69 -9.61 4.22
CA GLY A 510 14.92 -9.50 3.45
C GLY A 510 15.28 -10.70 2.59
N THR A 511 16.45 -10.60 1.96
CA THR A 511 17.09 -11.62 1.14
C THR A 511 18.50 -11.92 1.68
N GLU A 512 18.91 -13.19 1.67
CA GLU A 512 20.23 -13.59 2.17
C GLU A 512 21.39 -12.88 1.44
N GLY A 513 22.42 -12.52 2.20
CA GLY A 513 23.59 -11.81 1.69
C GLY A 513 23.37 -10.33 1.33
N GLN A 514 22.11 -9.85 1.33
CA GLN A 514 21.76 -8.45 1.09
C GLN A 514 21.49 -7.70 2.39
N ASP A 515 21.53 -6.38 2.36
CA ASP A 515 21.10 -5.56 3.50
C ASP A 515 19.57 -5.53 3.57
N VAL A 516 19.01 -5.82 4.75
CA VAL A 516 17.56 -5.79 4.98
C VAL A 516 17.13 -4.56 5.79
N ILE A 517 17.95 -4.12 6.74
CA ILE A 517 17.70 -2.90 7.52
C ILE A 517 18.94 -2.04 7.44
N VAL A 518 18.79 -0.80 6.95
CA VAL A 518 19.86 0.19 6.93
C VAL A 518 19.34 1.49 7.49
N ILE A 519 19.95 1.92 8.59
CA ILE A 519 19.70 3.23 9.19
C ILE A 519 20.74 4.18 8.62
N GLY A 520 20.30 5.22 7.94
CA GLY A 520 21.16 6.29 7.44
C GLY A 520 21.71 7.17 8.55
N GLU A 521 22.59 8.11 8.21
CA GLU A 521 23.28 8.97 9.18
C GLU A 521 22.31 9.80 10.05
N HIS A 522 21.18 10.20 9.47
CA HIS A 522 20.10 10.95 10.14
C HIS A 522 18.94 10.05 10.59
N GLY A 523 19.00 8.76 10.25
CA GLY A 523 17.94 7.82 10.53
C GLY A 523 17.85 7.46 12.00
N LYS A 524 16.63 7.22 12.48
CA LYS A 524 16.36 6.75 13.83
C LYS A 524 15.28 5.68 13.83
N ILE A 525 15.58 4.57 14.49
CA ILE A 525 14.61 3.56 14.88
C ILE A 525 14.38 3.72 16.39
N GLU A 526 13.20 4.22 16.78
CA GLU A 526 12.85 4.40 18.19
C GLU A 526 11.98 3.24 18.66
N GLY A 527 12.60 2.36 19.46
CA GLY A 527 12.01 1.12 19.90
C GLY A 527 12.90 -0.07 19.54
N VAL A 528 12.34 -1.27 19.62
CA VAL A 528 13.06 -2.52 19.32
C VAL A 528 12.68 -3.01 17.92
N VAL A 529 13.65 -3.55 17.19
CA VAL A 529 13.42 -4.43 16.05
C VAL A 529 13.22 -5.84 16.60
N ARG A 530 11.97 -6.33 16.61
CA ARG A 530 11.62 -7.66 17.09
C ARG A 530 11.44 -8.62 15.92
N ASN A 531 12.26 -9.66 15.87
CA ASN A 531 12.00 -10.84 15.04
C ASN A 531 11.41 -11.93 15.93
N GLU A 532 10.09 -12.08 15.86
CA GLU A 532 9.33 -13.01 16.69
C GLU A 532 9.61 -14.46 16.31
N SER A 533 9.23 -15.42 17.15
CA SER A 533 9.59 -16.84 16.95
C SER A 533 9.14 -17.46 15.61
N GLY A 534 8.10 -16.89 14.99
CA GLY A 534 7.64 -17.29 13.65
C GLY A 534 8.31 -16.53 12.49
N GLY A 535 9.03 -15.45 12.79
CA GLY A 535 9.69 -14.59 11.82
C GLY A 535 11.01 -15.15 11.29
N LYS A 536 11.35 -14.76 10.06
CA LYS A 536 12.60 -15.09 9.37
C LYS A 536 13.27 -13.79 8.93
N LEU A 537 14.42 -13.47 9.52
CA LEU A 537 15.23 -12.32 9.15
C LEU A 537 16.39 -12.76 8.26
N LYS A 538 16.26 -12.53 6.96
CA LYS A 538 17.24 -12.91 5.94
C LYS A 538 17.92 -11.64 5.45
N GLY A 539 19.14 -11.37 5.91
CA GLY A 539 19.92 -10.24 5.45
C GLY A 539 20.63 -9.49 6.57
N ASN A 540 21.46 -8.54 6.17
CA ASN A 540 22.32 -7.80 7.07
C ASN A 540 21.62 -6.57 7.66
N ILE A 541 22.06 -6.16 8.83
CA ILE A 541 21.58 -4.98 9.53
C ILE A 541 22.74 -4.00 9.65
N THR A 542 22.55 -2.77 9.17
CA THR A 542 23.57 -1.72 9.24
C THR A 542 23.02 -0.48 9.93
N ASN A 543 23.71 -0.03 10.98
CA ASN A 543 23.48 1.27 11.61
C ASN A 543 24.58 2.25 11.20
N ASN A 544 24.26 3.22 10.34
CA ASN A 544 25.13 4.37 10.04
C ASN A 544 24.77 5.59 10.89
N GLY A 545 23.65 5.56 11.60
CA GLY A 545 23.17 6.66 12.44
C GLY A 545 23.90 6.77 13.78
N THR A 546 23.67 7.88 14.47
CA THR A 546 24.26 8.17 15.79
C THR A 546 23.41 7.64 16.95
N GLY A 547 22.21 7.13 16.67
CA GLY A 547 21.31 6.56 17.67
C GLY A 547 21.66 5.13 18.10
N THR A 548 20.97 4.66 19.13
CA THR A 548 21.00 3.27 19.57
C THR A 548 19.94 2.45 18.86
N LEU A 549 20.36 1.43 18.11
CA LEU A 549 19.46 0.41 17.55
C LEU A 549 19.33 -0.75 18.54
N ALA A 550 18.12 -1.06 18.99
CA ALA A 550 17.84 -2.25 19.80
C ALA A 550 17.26 -3.39 18.94
N ILE A 551 17.76 -4.61 19.12
CA ILE A 551 17.34 -5.79 18.37
C ILE A 551 17.03 -6.94 19.33
N ASP A 552 15.91 -7.62 19.10
CA ASP A 552 15.52 -8.86 19.78
C ASP A 552 15.11 -9.89 18.73
N ASN A 553 15.86 -10.98 18.63
CA ASN A 553 15.66 -12.03 17.65
C ASN A 553 15.38 -13.38 18.32
N GLN A 554 14.10 -13.78 18.30
CA GLN A 554 13.60 -15.08 18.74
C GLN A 554 13.26 -16.01 17.56
N GLY A 555 13.17 -15.47 16.35
CA GLY A 555 12.89 -16.19 15.12
C GLY A 555 14.10 -16.83 14.47
N THR A 556 13.96 -17.12 13.18
CA THR A 556 15.03 -17.67 12.34
C THR A 556 15.79 -16.57 11.62
N VAL A 557 17.04 -16.84 11.26
CA VAL A 557 17.91 -15.92 10.52
C VAL A 557 18.46 -16.55 9.25
N GLY A 558 19.04 -15.75 8.35
CA GLY A 558 19.79 -16.25 7.20
C GLY A 558 21.11 -16.90 7.61
N ASP A 559 21.71 -17.71 6.72
CA ASP A 559 22.88 -18.55 7.04
C ASP A 559 24.11 -17.78 7.51
N ASN A 560 24.32 -16.56 7.00
CA ASN A 560 25.46 -15.69 7.32
C ASN A 560 24.98 -14.25 7.50
N THR A 561 24.42 -13.94 8.67
CA THR A 561 23.89 -12.60 8.96
C THR A 561 25.00 -11.67 9.44
N VAL A 562 25.14 -10.49 8.86
CA VAL A 562 26.10 -9.48 9.33
C VAL A 562 25.38 -8.30 9.98
N ILE A 563 25.79 -7.95 11.20
CA ILE A 563 25.31 -6.78 11.96
C ILE A 563 26.46 -5.78 12.07
N LYS A 564 26.27 -4.60 11.48
CA LYS A 564 27.31 -3.58 11.32
C LYS A 564 26.93 -2.29 12.03
N ASN A 565 27.81 -1.78 12.89
CA ASN A 565 27.72 -0.41 13.39
C ASN A 565 28.83 0.43 12.76
N LYS A 566 28.45 1.34 11.86
CA LYS A 566 29.35 2.26 11.17
C LYS A 566 29.19 3.71 11.63
N GLY A 567 28.10 4.02 12.32
CA GLY A 567 27.81 5.37 12.81
C GLY A 567 28.79 5.81 13.89
N ASN A 568 29.38 6.98 13.72
CA ASN A 568 30.25 7.58 14.73
C ASN A 568 29.42 8.03 15.93
N GLY A 569 29.55 7.34 17.08
CA GLY A 569 28.72 7.57 18.27
C GLY A 569 27.42 6.76 18.33
N GLY A 570 27.06 6.06 17.24
CA GLY A 570 25.96 5.09 17.25
C GLY A 570 26.30 3.83 18.04
N SER A 571 25.28 3.07 18.42
CA SER A 571 25.44 1.78 19.10
C SER A 571 24.39 0.77 18.66
N ILE A 572 24.70 -0.51 18.74
CA ILE A 572 23.73 -1.59 18.55
C ILE A 572 23.62 -2.38 19.86
N LYS A 573 22.40 -2.54 20.36
CA LYS A 573 22.08 -3.31 21.56
C LYS A 573 21.26 -4.53 21.17
N ILE A 574 21.85 -5.71 21.31
CA ILE A 574 21.21 -6.98 21.01
C ILE A 574 20.74 -7.59 22.32
N LEU A 575 19.43 -7.64 22.51
CA LEU A 575 18.79 -8.14 23.74
C LEU A 575 18.80 -9.67 23.75
N ASP A 576 18.44 -10.29 22.63
CA ASP A 576 18.58 -11.71 22.41
C ASP A 576 18.84 -11.96 20.93
N TRP A 577 19.64 -12.98 20.64
CA TRP A 577 19.88 -13.46 19.29
C TRP A 577 19.86 -14.97 19.29
N LYS A 578 18.89 -15.55 18.60
CA LYS A 578 18.78 -16.99 18.43
C LYS A 578 19.40 -17.44 17.11
N LEU A 579 20.25 -18.48 17.19
CA LEU A 579 20.81 -19.24 16.08
C LEU A 579 20.32 -20.69 16.15
N GLU A 580 20.09 -21.25 14.98
CA GLU A 580 19.63 -22.62 14.75
C GLU A 580 20.49 -23.26 13.65
N ASN A 581 20.31 -24.56 13.43
CA ASN A 581 21.07 -25.27 12.41
C ASN A 581 20.68 -24.88 10.99
N GLN A 582 21.66 -24.97 10.09
CA GLN A 582 21.44 -24.84 8.66
C GLN A 582 20.55 -25.97 8.14
N SER A 583 19.69 -25.65 7.18
CA SER A 583 18.66 -26.55 6.64
C SER A 583 19.23 -27.72 5.81
N ASN A 584 20.53 -27.73 5.53
CA ASN A 584 21.14 -28.42 4.39
C ASN A 584 21.91 -29.70 4.78
N GLY A 585 21.72 -30.20 6.01
CA GLY A 585 22.01 -31.61 6.33
C GLY A 585 23.37 -31.96 6.95
N ASN A 586 24.21 -31.01 7.38
CA ASN A 586 25.46 -31.33 8.10
C ASN A 586 25.48 -30.93 9.59
N GLY A 587 24.37 -30.41 10.12
CA GLY A 587 24.27 -30.04 11.54
C GLY A 587 25.29 -28.97 11.95
N ASN A 588 25.52 -27.94 11.12
CA ASN A 588 26.27 -26.75 11.53
C ASN A 588 25.28 -25.64 11.92
N PRO A 589 25.57 -24.84 12.96
CA PRO A 589 24.80 -23.65 13.27
C PRO A 589 24.89 -22.62 12.14
N LYS A 590 23.80 -21.88 11.93
CA LYS A 590 23.85 -20.60 11.20
C LYS A 590 24.80 -19.64 11.91
N THR A 591 25.38 -18.70 11.16
CA THR A 591 26.39 -17.79 11.71
C THR A 591 25.95 -16.33 11.74
N VAL A 592 26.47 -15.59 12.73
CA VAL A 592 26.33 -14.14 12.84
C VAL A 592 27.69 -13.44 12.95
N LYS A 593 27.89 -12.37 12.18
CA LYS A 593 29.10 -11.55 12.25
C LYS A 593 28.77 -10.16 12.78
N PHE A 594 29.54 -9.70 13.75
CA PHE A 594 29.46 -8.35 14.31
C PHE A 594 30.63 -7.50 13.81
N GLU A 595 30.35 -6.36 13.19
CA GLU A 595 31.38 -5.46 12.66
C GLU A 595 31.22 -4.03 13.19
N GLY A 596 32.31 -3.42 13.61
CA GLY A 596 32.34 -2.06 14.14
C GLY A 596 32.25 -1.96 15.66
N ASN A 597 32.33 -0.73 16.15
CA ASN A 597 32.39 -0.42 17.58
C ASN A 597 30.99 -0.41 18.22
N ASN A 598 30.92 -0.42 19.57
CA ASN A 598 29.68 -0.21 20.34
C ASN A 598 28.53 -1.17 20.02
N ILE A 599 28.86 -2.43 19.74
CA ILE A 599 27.88 -3.52 19.66
C ILE A 599 27.89 -4.25 21.01
N THR A 600 26.73 -4.34 21.64
CA THR A 600 26.52 -5.06 22.91
C THR A 600 25.53 -6.20 22.72
N LEU A 601 25.76 -7.30 23.42
CA LEU A 601 24.94 -8.50 23.37
C LEU A 601 24.61 -8.95 24.79
N GLU A 602 23.33 -9.01 25.13
CA GLU A 602 22.86 -9.50 26.42
C GLU A 602 22.69 -11.03 26.43
N LYS A 603 22.28 -11.62 25.29
CA LYS A 603 22.10 -13.06 25.17
C LYS A 603 22.24 -13.54 23.73
N LEU A 604 23.01 -14.62 23.54
CA LEU A 604 23.09 -15.37 22.28
C LEU A 604 22.71 -16.82 22.55
N THR A 605 21.65 -17.31 21.92
CA THR A 605 21.21 -18.71 22.05
C THR A 605 21.60 -19.49 20.81
N ILE A 606 22.45 -20.51 20.93
CA ILE A 606 22.80 -21.41 19.83
C ILE A 606 22.13 -22.76 20.07
N SER A 607 21.26 -23.17 19.17
CA SER A 607 20.63 -24.50 19.20
C SER A 607 21.40 -25.43 18.28
N GLU A 608 22.07 -26.44 18.83
CA GLU A 608 22.89 -27.40 18.12
C GLU A 608 22.37 -28.83 18.36
N THR A 609 22.51 -29.72 17.38
CA THR A 609 22.08 -31.12 17.50
C THR A 609 23.13 -32.01 18.15
N ASP A 610 24.39 -31.56 18.18
CA ASP A 610 25.51 -32.21 18.85
C ASP A 610 26.17 -31.29 19.89
N THR A 611 27.15 -31.80 20.62
CA THR A 611 27.92 -31.05 21.63
C THR A 611 29.25 -30.52 21.08
N ASP A 612 29.39 -30.30 19.76
CA ASP A 612 30.66 -29.81 19.20
C ASP A 612 30.85 -28.31 19.48
N VAL A 613 31.64 -28.03 20.52
CA VAL A 613 32.00 -26.67 20.94
C VAL A 613 32.71 -25.88 19.84
N THR A 614 33.37 -26.55 18.88
CA THR A 614 34.02 -25.89 17.74
C THR A 614 33.00 -25.23 16.83
N LYS A 615 31.86 -25.89 16.60
CA LYS A 615 30.76 -25.36 15.79
C LYS A 615 30.10 -24.17 16.48
N VAL A 616 29.87 -24.27 17.80
CA VAL A 616 29.39 -23.17 18.64
C VAL A 616 30.34 -21.97 18.59
N ALA A 617 31.65 -22.20 18.69
CA ALA A 617 32.66 -21.14 18.65
C ALA A 617 32.76 -20.45 17.28
N ASN A 618 32.40 -21.16 16.19
CA ASN A 618 32.37 -20.63 14.84
C ASN A 618 31.01 -20.05 14.44
N ALA A 619 29.96 -20.23 15.26
CA ALA A 619 28.63 -19.69 15.02
C ALA A 619 28.59 -18.15 15.09
N PHE A 620 29.63 -17.52 15.62
CA PHE A 620 29.76 -16.07 15.57
C PHE A 620 31.20 -15.61 15.34
N SER A 621 31.33 -14.41 14.75
CA SER A 621 32.62 -13.76 14.55
C SER A 621 32.53 -12.25 14.78
N THR A 622 33.67 -11.65 15.05
CA THR A 622 33.82 -10.19 15.22
C THR A 622 34.94 -9.69 14.32
N ASP A 623 34.90 -8.42 13.95
CA ASP A 623 36.10 -7.72 13.47
C ASP A 623 37.01 -7.32 14.65
N ASN A 624 38.06 -6.55 14.36
CA ASN A 624 39.01 -6.07 15.37
C ASN A 624 38.42 -5.00 16.31
N ASN A 625 37.21 -4.50 16.01
CA ASN A 625 36.56 -3.39 16.70
C ASN A 625 35.47 -3.88 17.68
N ALA A 626 34.83 -5.01 17.38
CA ALA A 626 33.84 -5.64 18.25
C ALA A 626 34.50 -6.58 19.30
N SER A 627 34.03 -6.52 20.55
CA SER A 627 34.60 -7.28 21.67
C SER A 627 34.16 -8.76 21.65
N LYS A 628 34.97 -9.61 21.02
CA LYS A 628 34.78 -11.07 20.99
C LYS A 628 34.54 -11.66 22.38
N ALA A 629 35.34 -11.28 23.37
CA ALA A 629 35.26 -11.79 24.74
C ALA A 629 33.89 -11.50 25.40
N SER A 630 33.33 -10.30 25.18
CA SER A 630 32.02 -9.93 25.73
C SER A 630 30.88 -10.76 25.11
N ILE A 631 30.98 -11.08 23.82
CA ILE A 631 29.98 -11.90 23.13
C ILE A 631 30.03 -13.33 23.65
N PHE A 632 31.24 -13.92 23.77
CA PHE A 632 31.44 -15.25 24.33
C PHE A 632 30.83 -15.42 25.74
N ALA A 633 30.95 -14.40 26.59
CA ALA A 633 30.42 -14.45 27.97
C ALA A 633 28.89 -14.52 28.04
N ASN A 634 28.19 -14.06 27.01
CA ASN A 634 26.71 -13.99 26.94
C ASN A 634 26.10 -15.10 26.07
N THR A 635 26.91 -16.06 25.62
CA THR A 635 26.46 -17.20 24.80
C THR A 635 25.90 -18.33 25.67
N GLN A 636 24.73 -18.85 25.29
CA GLN A 636 24.08 -20.05 25.84
C GLN A 636 23.93 -21.08 24.73
N VAL A 637 24.33 -22.33 25.01
CA VAL A 637 24.19 -23.46 24.09
C VAL A 637 23.04 -24.35 24.54
N LYS A 638 22.15 -24.72 23.61
CA LYS A 638 21.07 -25.68 23.82
C LYS A 638 21.28 -26.88 22.89
N VAL A 639 21.37 -28.08 23.46
CA VAL A 639 21.55 -29.33 22.72
C VAL A 639 20.24 -30.11 22.72
N SER A 640 19.75 -30.51 21.54
CA SER A 640 18.37 -31.03 21.38
C SER A 640 18.19 -32.53 21.63
N ASP A 641 19.26 -33.34 21.67
CA ASP A 641 19.13 -34.80 21.45
C ASP A 641 19.61 -35.70 22.62
N GLY A 642 19.76 -35.16 23.83
CA GLY A 642 20.26 -35.93 24.98
C GLY A 642 19.57 -35.59 26.30
N ASN A 643 19.38 -36.60 27.14
CA ASN A 643 18.63 -36.60 28.41
C ASN A 643 19.28 -35.75 29.54
N GLY A 644 19.50 -34.46 29.25
CA GLY A 644 20.13 -33.49 30.13
C GLY A 644 20.61 -32.31 29.30
N ALA A 645 19.89 -31.18 29.38
CA ALA A 645 20.36 -29.93 28.78
C ALA A 645 21.74 -29.59 29.37
N VAL A 646 22.81 -29.73 28.59
CA VAL A 646 24.10 -29.12 28.93
C VAL A 646 23.97 -27.63 28.67
N THR A 647 23.37 -26.93 29.63
CA THR A 647 23.39 -25.48 29.64
C THR A 647 24.81 -25.08 30.06
N ILE A 648 25.70 -24.85 29.09
CA ILE A 648 26.97 -24.18 29.38
C ILE A 648 26.61 -22.71 29.67
N THR A 649 26.29 -22.43 30.92
CA THR A 649 26.05 -21.08 31.43
C THR A 649 27.32 -20.63 32.13
N GLY A 650 28.01 -19.68 31.51
CA GLY A 650 29.26 -19.13 32.04
C GLY A 650 30.49 -19.60 31.28
N ASP A 651 31.45 -18.68 31.23
CA ASP A 651 32.81 -18.77 30.70
C ASP A 651 33.20 -20.14 30.10
N LEU A 652 33.01 -20.29 28.78
CA LEU A 652 33.44 -21.47 28.02
C LEU A 652 34.93 -21.78 28.21
N LEU A 653 35.78 -20.82 28.63
CA LEU A 653 37.16 -21.11 29.04
C LEU A 653 37.20 -22.06 30.25
N ARG A 654 36.30 -21.95 31.24
CA ARG A 654 36.24 -22.88 32.37
C ARG A 654 35.79 -24.27 31.92
N GLY A 655 34.91 -24.36 30.93
CA GLY A 655 34.54 -25.62 30.27
C GLY A 655 35.70 -26.24 29.49
N LEU A 656 36.47 -25.43 28.75
CA LEU A 656 37.67 -25.87 28.02
C LEU A 656 38.76 -26.36 28.98
N VAL A 657 38.93 -25.69 30.12
CA VAL A 657 39.84 -26.11 31.20
C VAL A 657 39.37 -27.40 31.89
N ALA A 658 38.06 -27.62 32.02
CA ALA A 658 37.50 -28.86 32.56
C ALA A 658 37.60 -30.07 31.60
N ASN A 659 37.75 -29.83 30.29
CA ASN A 659 37.88 -30.87 29.26
C ASN A 659 39.34 -31.27 28.98
N ILE A 660 40.31 -30.64 29.65
CA ILE A 660 41.63 -31.24 29.83
C ILE A 660 41.41 -32.42 30.76
N ASP A 661 41.37 -33.63 30.21
CA ASP A 661 41.32 -34.87 30.98
C ASP A 661 42.59 -34.95 31.85
N GLY A 662 42.50 -34.37 33.04
CA GLY A 662 43.60 -34.28 33.99
C GLY A 662 44.17 -35.67 34.31
N SER A 663 43.37 -36.74 34.15
CA SER A 663 43.83 -38.11 34.32
C SER A 663 44.73 -38.58 33.17
N LYS A 664 44.45 -38.19 31.91
CA LYS A 664 45.31 -38.49 30.75
C LYS A 664 46.57 -37.64 30.72
N THR A 665 46.48 -36.36 31.10
CA THR A 665 47.65 -35.48 31.19
C THR A 665 48.54 -35.89 32.38
N ALA A 666 47.96 -36.24 33.53
CA ALA A 666 48.70 -36.80 34.66
C ALA A 666 49.27 -38.19 34.34
N ALA A 667 48.53 -39.07 33.65
CA ALA A 667 49.03 -40.36 33.21
C ALA A 667 50.17 -40.22 32.19
N ALA A 668 50.08 -39.29 31.24
CA ALA A 668 51.16 -39.02 30.30
C ALA A 668 52.40 -38.43 31.00
N ALA A 669 52.22 -37.56 31.98
CA ALA A 669 53.31 -37.02 32.79
C ALA A 669 53.94 -38.10 33.70
N LEU A 670 53.12 -38.95 34.32
CA LEU A 670 53.57 -40.12 35.10
C LEU A 670 54.31 -41.12 34.21
N ASN A 671 53.81 -41.43 33.02
CA ASN A 671 54.45 -42.38 32.11
C ASN A 671 55.79 -41.83 31.59
N ARG A 672 55.87 -40.54 31.27
CA ARG A 672 57.14 -39.88 30.93
C ARG A 672 58.13 -39.91 32.10
N THR A 673 57.66 -39.67 33.32
CA THR A 673 58.48 -39.72 34.55
C THR A 673 58.96 -41.16 34.83
N LEU A 674 58.09 -42.17 34.64
CA LEU A 674 58.42 -43.58 34.80
C LEU A 674 59.45 -44.03 33.77
N ILE A 675 59.27 -43.66 32.49
CA ILE A 675 60.21 -43.94 31.41
C ILE A 675 61.56 -43.27 31.69
N ALA A 676 61.58 -42.00 32.06
CA ALA A 676 62.82 -41.29 32.40
C ALA A 676 63.55 -41.95 33.59
N THR A 677 62.80 -42.39 34.62
CA THR A 677 63.38 -43.10 35.77
C THR A 677 63.89 -44.49 35.39
N ALA A 678 63.19 -45.21 34.52
CA ALA A 678 63.61 -46.51 34.01
C ALA A 678 64.87 -46.40 33.12
N THR A 679 64.93 -45.39 32.25
CA THR A 679 66.12 -45.09 31.44
C THR A 679 67.31 -44.71 32.32
N ALA A 680 67.13 -43.84 33.32
CA ALA A 680 68.20 -43.48 34.25
C ALA A 680 68.72 -44.69 35.05
N ARG A 681 67.83 -45.61 35.47
CA ARG A 681 68.22 -46.88 36.10
C ARG A 681 68.97 -47.82 35.15
N ALA A 682 68.53 -47.93 33.90
CA ALA A 682 69.22 -48.73 32.88
C ALA A 682 70.62 -48.18 32.61
N THR A 683 70.78 -46.86 32.46
CA THR A 683 72.09 -46.21 32.28
C THR A 683 73.00 -46.40 33.50
N LEU A 684 72.46 -46.36 34.72
CA LEU A 684 73.22 -46.67 35.94
C LEU A 684 73.68 -48.13 35.95
N LEU A 685 72.80 -49.07 35.61
CA LEU A 685 73.13 -50.50 35.53
C LEU A 685 74.20 -50.76 34.46
N ASP A 686 74.09 -50.18 33.27
CA ASP A 686 75.09 -50.29 32.21
C ASP A 686 76.44 -49.70 32.65
N SER A 687 76.44 -48.59 33.37
CA SER A 687 77.66 -47.96 33.87
C SER A 687 78.32 -48.77 35.00
N VAL A 688 77.53 -49.36 35.90
CA VAL A 688 78.02 -50.22 36.99
C VAL A 688 78.49 -51.57 36.44
N MET A 689 77.74 -52.20 35.53
CA MET A 689 78.12 -53.45 34.88
C MET A 689 79.33 -53.27 33.95
N GLY A 690 79.40 -52.16 33.20
CA GLY A 690 80.56 -51.80 32.39
C GLY A 690 81.83 -51.59 33.21
N ASN A 691 81.72 -50.94 34.37
CA ASN A 691 82.84 -50.79 35.31
C ASN A 691 83.23 -52.12 35.99
N ALA A 692 82.27 -52.97 36.34
CA ALA A 692 82.53 -54.29 36.90
C ALA A 692 83.20 -55.23 35.89
N LEU A 693 82.77 -55.20 34.63
CA LEU A 693 83.37 -55.96 33.53
C LEU A 693 84.77 -55.45 33.16
N ASN A 694 85.01 -54.13 33.17
CA ASN A 694 86.35 -53.57 33.03
C ASN A 694 87.27 -53.99 34.19
N THR A 695 86.74 -54.04 35.42
CA THR A 695 87.49 -54.51 36.59
C THR A 695 87.80 -56.01 36.50
N LEU A 696 86.86 -56.83 36.00
CA LEU A 696 87.07 -58.25 35.74
C LEU A 696 88.08 -58.49 34.59
N SER A 697 88.02 -57.69 33.53
CA SER A 697 89.00 -57.71 32.43
C SER A 697 90.40 -57.37 32.94
N PHE A 698 90.51 -56.40 33.86
CA PHE A 698 91.77 -56.05 34.53
C PHE A 698 92.32 -57.20 35.41
N LEU A 699 91.43 -57.98 36.03
CA LEU A 699 91.79 -59.14 36.86
C LEU A 699 92.21 -60.38 36.04
N HIS A 700 91.73 -60.52 34.81
CA HIS A 700 92.08 -61.63 33.91
C HIS A 700 93.37 -61.40 33.09
N HIS A 701 93.89 -60.18 33.05
CA HIS A 701 95.21 -59.88 32.47
C HIS A 701 96.31 -59.91 33.54
N LYS A 702 96.55 -61.08 34.15
CA LYS A 702 97.58 -61.25 35.20
C LYS A 702 98.96 -61.69 34.71
N ASP A 703 99.15 -61.85 33.40
CA ASP A 703 100.46 -62.14 32.81
C ASP A 703 100.96 -60.98 31.94
N ARG A 704 101.35 -59.87 32.58
CA ARG A 704 102.49 -59.03 32.14
C ARG A 704 102.85 -57.92 33.14
N ALA A 705 103.89 -58.21 33.93
CA ALA A 705 105.01 -57.32 34.32
C ALA A 705 104.68 -55.85 34.66
N SER A 706 104.60 -55.45 35.94
CA SER A 706 105.73 -55.03 36.80
C SER A 706 106.32 -53.64 36.49
N SER A 707 106.03 -52.64 37.33
CA SER A 707 107.01 -51.89 38.15
C SER A 707 106.51 -50.50 38.59
N SER A 708 106.76 -50.17 39.85
CA SER A 708 106.52 -48.90 40.56
C SER A 708 105.12 -48.66 41.18
N LEU A 709 104.88 -49.32 42.32
CA LEU A 709 104.01 -48.78 43.37
C LEU A 709 104.88 -48.15 44.47
N GLY A 710 105.03 -46.84 44.39
CA GLY A 710 105.62 -45.99 45.44
C GLY A 710 104.72 -44.77 45.66
N SER A 711 104.13 -44.70 46.86
CA SER A 711 103.41 -43.57 47.46
C SER A 711 102.23 -42.97 46.68
N TYR A 712 101.01 -43.45 46.96
CA TYR A 712 99.84 -42.56 47.11
C TYR A 712 98.97 -43.04 48.27
N LYS A 713 98.97 -42.26 49.35
CA LYS A 713 97.96 -42.32 50.42
C LYS A 713 96.61 -41.91 49.82
N ASN A 714 95.58 -42.73 50.08
CA ASN A 714 94.15 -42.40 50.03
C ASN A 714 93.68 -41.50 48.87
N ALA A 715 93.73 -41.98 47.63
CA ALA A 715 92.97 -41.40 46.52
C ALA A 715 91.87 -42.38 46.07
N ASN A 716 90.64 -42.02 46.46
CA ASN A 716 89.33 -42.49 46.02
C ASN A 716 89.30 -43.44 44.79
N LEU A 717 89.14 -44.74 45.06
CA LEU A 717 88.70 -45.75 44.08
C LEU A 717 87.18 -46.03 44.15
N TYR A 718 86.45 -45.25 44.95
CA TYR A 718 85.01 -45.12 44.79
C TYR A 718 84.77 -43.95 43.84
N ALA A 719 84.12 -44.24 42.70
CA ALA A 719 83.43 -43.23 41.94
C ALA A 719 82.66 -42.34 42.93
N ASN A 720 83.05 -41.08 43.01
CA ASN A 720 82.50 -40.12 43.97
C ASN A 720 80.98 -40.09 43.79
N ALA A 721 80.24 -40.71 44.72
CA ALA A 721 78.78 -40.77 44.68
C ALA A 721 78.15 -39.38 44.62
N THR A 722 78.90 -38.35 45.02
CA THR A 722 78.52 -36.93 44.92
C THR A 722 78.48 -36.44 43.47
N THR A 723 79.36 -36.92 42.59
CA THR A 723 79.36 -36.54 41.16
C THR A 723 78.18 -37.19 40.41
N ILE A 724 77.87 -38.45 40.71
CA ILE A 724 76.70 -39.15 40.14
C ILE A 724 75.38 -38.53 40.66
N ARG A 725 75.33 -38.14 41.94
CA ARG A 725 74.17 -37.43 42.51
C ARG A 725 73.95 -36.06 41.85
N ASN A 726 75.01 -35.32 41.54
CA ASN A 726 74.90 -34.00 40.92
C ASN A 726 74.48 -34.07 39.43
N ASP A 727 74.89 -35.10 38.69
CA ASP A 727 74.39 -35.33 37.32
C ASP A 727 72.92 -35.78 37.29
N LEU A 728 72.48 -36.56 38.28
CA LEU A 728 71.07 -36.98 38.39
C LEU A 728 70.15 -35.81 38.79
N LEU A 729 70.65 -34.89 39.63
CA LEU A 729 69.90 -33.69 40.03
C LEU A 729 69.85 -32.62 38.93
N SER A 730 70.91 -32.46 38.13
CA SER A 730 70.94 -31.45 37.05
C SER A 730 69.96 -31.74 35.90
N GLN A 731 69.63 -33.02 35.65
CA GLN A 731 68.65 -33.40 34.64
C GLN A 731 67.19 -33.30 35.13
N SER A 732 66.97 -33.24 36.45
CA SER A 732 65.63 -33.09 37.04
C SER A 732 65.16 -31.63 37.16
N SER A 733 66.09 -30.67 37.15
CA SER A 733 65.78 -29.24 37.32
C SER A 733 65.38 -28.50 36.03
N SER A 734 65.32 -29.17 34.88
CA SER A 734 64.97 -28.56 33.58
C SER A 734 63.52 -28.81 33.14
N TYR A 735 62.69 -29.45 33.98
CA TYR A 735 61.28 -29.76 33.70
C TYR A 735 60.34 -29.43 34.87
N ALA A 736 60.44 -28.21 35.41
CA ALA A 736 59.43 -27.62 36.29
C ALA A 736 58.82 -26.38 35.64
#